data_AF-A0A9D7E4Z3-F1
#
_entry.id   AF-A0A9D7E4Z3-F1
#
_cell.length_a   1.000
_cell.length_b   1.000
_cell.length_c   1.000
_cell.angle_alpha   90.00
_cell.angle_beta   90.00
_cell.angle_gamma   90.00
#
_symmetry.space_group_name_H-M   'P 1'
#
loop_
_entity.id
_entity.type
_entity.pdbx_description
1 polymer ?
#
loop_
_entity_poly.entity_id
_entity_poly.type
_entity_poly.pdbx_seq_one_letter_code
_entity_poly.pdbx_strand_id
1 'polypeptide(L)'
;MGIVHDGQGEHELGPMEHSNAHIYYAREDLPVPNSFSCGTEEGSVDRAHDVPEAIEGERSVKCVRFYWEVNYDIFLAKGSVVNTVNYVTALFNQSAVLYMNDGISITLNQVFVWDVASPYTGTTILEQLTYFQNTRNSFNGDLAHLLGLAGGGGRAASLAGLCNPDNDNSMCYSGISTSFSNVPTYSGSVFVVTHEVGHLLGSNHTHACAWNGNNTQIDGCGPTAGYTEGNTCATGPIPPSGGTMMSYCHLNPVGTNFLNGFGPQPLAVITNSVSAAPCLITCANVACGTVFGSSASNITTTSAVLNWMPASSAIAYDLQWKQVGAASWNTVSSIAGTSYPLSGLSPWTGYTFQVKTNCSGGASVYATAVGFTTAGNSLSDGLVACYPFNNTSNDVSGNGHNGTLDGPLPTADRYGVPNAAYAFDGVDDRIAITDLNTWAINNEISISFWVKALESKGNLIVWAWPDIASDRLLVSPHYFHTGSNDFAWTFGTYDGTGKCYYTGYPLYGEWEHYVVTSSTVSNTMKIYKNGSLFDIEQHAGSLTDLDRTLYIGGYFLANFQLHGSLDDLTFHRRELTAGEVTQLYVSGTPCAPRITVAAKVFLDGPYVQANQLMNDVLRTAGLIPGIEPYSGLAYPMVAGGSGTAISAGVTTSAGNNAITDWVVVELRAGRSLCGARYAHRIAATGRRCGGHGWCIACCVRRNVRPLLRRHPPPQPLGCDDRCTDRALRVTCCGRLHQSGHEHLWHCGPTAGGDAHDPMDGGCHPQRPGEVRRWIERPRSHPRRHRRCGAHGDPFRAIPRGGCEH
;
A
#
# COMPACT_ATOMS: atom_id res chain seq x y z
N MET A 1 -21.84 11.22 5.22
CA MET A 1 -23.01 11.48 6.09
C MET A 1 -24.02 12.27 5.30
N GLY A 2 -25.30 12.01 5.51
CA GLY A 2 -26.40 12.87 5.07
C GLY A 2 -27.35 13.11 6.23
N ILE A 3 -27.96 14.28 6.29
CA ILE A 3 -29.00 14.62 7.27
C ILE A 3 -30.32 14.68 6.51
N VAL A 4 -31.35 14.03 7.04
CA VAL A 4 -32.72 14.06 6.49
C VAL A 4 -33.63 14.65 7.55
N HIS A 5 -34.36 15.70 7.18
CA HIS A 5 -35.33 16.37 8.05
C HIS A 5 -36.72 16.23 7.44
N ASP A 6 -37.56 15.37 8.02
CA ASP A 6 -38.86 14.98 7.48
C ASP A 6 -40.06 15.69 8.15
N GLY A 7 -39.78 16.58 9.12
CA GLY A 7 -40.80 17.27 9.90
C GLY A 7 -41.33 16.47 11.11
N GLN A 8 -40.79 15.27 11.36
CA GLN A 8 -40.93 14.55 12.64
C GLN A 8 -39.65 14.70 13.49
N GLY A 9 -38.46 14.76 12.86
CA GLY A 9 -37.20 15.02 13.56
C GLY A 9 -35.98 15.17 12.63
N GLU A 10 -34.79 15.25 13.23
CA GLU A 10 -33.51 15.14 12.52
C GLU A 10 -33.08 13.67 12.47
N HIS A 11 -32.88 13.14 11.27
CA HIS A 11 -32.38 11.78 11.06
C HIS A 11 -30.97 11.79 10.48
N GLU A 12 -30.06 11.05 11.12
CA GLU A 12 -28.66 10.94 10.71
C GLU A 12 -28.45 9.69 9.85
N LEU A 13 -27.90 9.87 8.64
CA LEU A 13 -27.48 8.78 7.73
C LEU A 13 -25.95 8.69 7.69
N GLY A 14 -25.38 7.71 8.37
CA GLY A 14 -23.93 7.48 8.46
C GLY A 14 -23.50 6.09 7.97
N PRO A 15 -22.31 5.92 7.37
CA PRO A 15 -21.74 4.60 7.16
C PRO A 15 -21.41 3.96 8.51
N MET A 16 -21.77 2.69 8.71
CA MET A 16 -21.49 1.97 9.96
C MET A 16 -20.06 1.41 9.94
N GLU A 17 -19.31 1.58 11.03
CA GLU A 17 -17.90 1.20 11.09
C GLU A 17 -17.69 -0.30 10.83
N HIS A 18 -16.65 -0.62 10.05
CA HIS A 18 -16.35 -1.97 9.55
C HIS A 18 -17.49 -2.67 8.75
N SER A 19 -18.45 -1.91 8.21
CA SER A 19 -19.57 -2.45 7.43
C SER A 19 -19.77 -1.70 6.10
N ASN A 20 -20.39 -2.38 5.12
CA ASN A 20 -20.90 -1.75 3.90
C ASN A 20 -22.31 -1.15 4.10
N ALA A 21 -22.91 -1.35 5.26
CA ALA A 21 -24.23 -0.82 5.59
C ALA A 21 -24.14 0.64 6.10
N HIS A 22 -25.20 1.40 5.85
CA HIS A 22 -25.41 2.70 6.46
C HIS A 22 -26.46 2.58 7.56
N ILE A 23 -26.25 3.26 8.68
CA ILE A 23 -27.22 3.39 9.75
C ILE A 23 -28.05 4.66 9.50
N TYR A 24 -29.37 4.56 9.72
CA TYR A 24 -30.32 5.65 9.70
C TYR A 24 -31.08 5.62 11.03
N TYR A 25 -30.98 6.68 11.82
CA TYR A 25 -31.67 6.80 13.10
C TYR A 25 -32.18 8.22 13.33
N ALA A 26 -33.30 8.36 14.05
CA ALA A 26 -33.71 9.63 14.59
C ALA A 26 -32.74 10.00 15.73
N ARG A 27 -32.25 11.24 15.74
CA ARG A 27 -31.21 11.69 16.68
C ARG A 27 -31.66 11.61 18.15
N GLU A 28 -32.97 11.60 18.38
CA GLU A 28 -33.64 11.43 19.69
C GLU A 28 -33.67 9.98 20.20
N ASP A 29 -33.49 8.98 19.34
CA ASP A 29 -33.48 7.54 19.73
C ASP A 29 -32.13 7.07 20.31
N LEU A 30 -31.14 7.96 20.42
CA LEU A 30 -29.81 7.65 20.98
C LEU A 30 -29.91 7.41 22.50
N PRO A 31 -29.70 6.16 23.00
CA PRO A 31 -29.89 5.83 24.41
C PRO A 31 -28.78 6.37 25.33
N VAL A 32 -27.76 7.01 24.75
CA VAL A 32 -26.73 7.76 25.46
C VAL A 32 -26.96 9.24 25.13
N PRO A 33 -27.43 10.08 26.08
CA PRO A 33 -27.49 11.50 25.85
C PRO A 33 -26.07 11.99 25.57
N ASN A 34 -25.88 12.66 24.43
CA ASN A 34 -24.59 13.19 24.05
C ASN A 34 -24.21 14.28 25.06
N SER A 35 -23.30 13.99 25.98
CA SER A 35 -22.89 14.88 27.07
C SER A 35 -21.97 15.98 26.53
N PHE A 36 -22.50 16.77 25.61
CA PHE A 36 -21.83 17.91 25.03
C PHE A 36 -21.83 19.05 26.03
N SER A 37 -20.65 19.48 26.44
CA SER A 37 -20.44 20.68 27.24
C SER A 37 -19.30 21.48 26.61
N CYS A 38 -19.51 22.78 26.42
CA CYS A 38 -18.44 23.73 26.18
C CYS A 38 -18.33 24.66 27.39
N GLY A 39 -17.21 25.37 27.54
CA GLY A 39 -17.01 26.24 28.69
C GLY A 39 -15.69 27.01 28.68
N THR A 40 -15.62 28.02 29.54
CA THR A 40 -14.49 28.93 29.71
C THR A 40 -14.19 29.13 31.21
N GLU A 41 -13.12 29.85 31.56
CA GLU A 41 -12.99 30.41 32.90
C GLU A 41 -13.57 31.83 32.96
N GLU A 42 -14.67 31.98 33.70
CA GLU A 42 -15.30 33.27 34.00
C GLU A 42 -14.41 34.08 34.97
N GLY A 43 -13.33 34.65 34.44
CA GLY A 43 -12.27 35.28 35.22
C GLY A 43 -11.72 36.59 34.63
N SER A 44 -12.19 37.72 35.16
CA SER A 44 -11.46 39.00 35.27
C SER A 44 -11.20 39.89 34.04
N VAL A 45 -11.81 39.65 32.87
CA VAL A 45 -11.75 40.63 31.77
C VAL A 45 -13.14 41.08 31.33
N ASP A 46 -13.67 42.10 32.02
CA ASP A 46 -14.77 42.94 31.54
C ASP A 46 -14.31 43.70 30.28
N ARG A 47 -14.31 43.02 29.13
CA ARG A 47 -14.34 43.72 27.85
C ARG A 47 -15.75 44.27 27.69
N ALA A 48 -15.88 45.58 27.81
CA ALA A 48 -17.11 46.24 27.41
C ALA A 48 -17.41 45.85 25.96
N HIS A 49 -18.52 45.14 25.75
CA HIS A 49 -19.07 44.84 24.42
C HIS A 49 -19.74 46.10 23.84
N ASP A 50 -19.03 47.22 23.90
CA ASP A 50 -19.40 48.46 23.22
C ASP A 50 -19.35 48.19 21.72
N VAL A 51 -20.44 48.53 21.04
CA VAL A 51 -20.65 48.19 19.63
C VAL A 51 -20.16 49.32 18.73
N PRO A 52 -19.10 49.08 17.95
CA PRO A 52 -19.06 49.46 16.54
C PRO A 52 -19.62 48.31 15.71
N GLU A 53 -20.46 48.61 14.72
CA GLU A 53 -20.81 47.65 13.68
C GLU A 53 -19.55 47.13 13.00
N ALA A 54 -19.48 45.81 12.76
CA ALA A 54 -18.39 45.24 11.98
C ALA A 54 -18.44 45.80 10.55
N ILE A 55 -17.29 46.28 10.05
CA ILE A 55 -17.17 46.68 8.64
C ILE A 55 -17.21 45.40 7.79
N GLU A 56 -18.37 45.12 7.18
CA GLU A 56 -18.51 43.98 6.27
C GLU A 56 -17.47 44.05 5.14
N GLY A 57 -16.63 43.00 5.03
CA GLY A 57 -15.76 42.79 3.88
C GLY A 57 -14.27 43.14 4.04
N GLU A 58 -13.83 43.76 5.15
CA GLU A 58 -12.39 43.91 5.41
C GLU A 58 -11.83 42.72 6.21
N ARG A 59 -10.76 42.11 5.68
CA ARG A 59 -10.09 40.95 6.29
C ARG A 59 -9.32 41.38 7.54
N SER A 60 -9.14 40.45 8.49
CA SER A 60 -8.20 40.64 9.58
C SER A 60 -6.80 40.91 9.01
N VAL A 61 -6.25 42.09 9.27
CA VAL A 61 -4.92 42.50 8.76
C VAL A 61 -3.81 41.61 9.34
N LYS A 62 -4.08 41.00 10.49
CA LYS A 62 -3.20 40.08 11.23
C LYS A 62 -3.70 38.64 11.17
N CYS A 63 -2.75 37.70 11.24
CA CYS A 63 -2.96 36.27 11.13
C CYS A 63 -2.73 35.58 12.48
N VAL A 64 -3.58 34.62 12.84
CA VAL A 64 -3.40 33.79 14.05
C VAL A 64 -2.74 32.46 13.67
N ARG A 65 -1.70 32.06 14.39
CA ARG A 65 -0.97 30.80 14.18
C ARG A 65 -1.36 29.79 15.24
N PHE A 66 -1.78 28.60 14.85
CA PHE A 66 -2.17 27.55 15.80
C PHE A 66 -1.08 26.50 15.94
N TYR A 67 -0.88 26.07 17.18
CA TYR A 67 -0.21 24.83 17.55
C TYR A 67 -1.28 23.79 17.88
N TRP A 68 -1.35 22.69 17.12
CA TRP A 68 -2.28 21.59 17.39
C TRP A 68 -1.52 20.40 17.98
N GLU A 69 -1.99 19.92 19.12
CA GLU A 69 -1.51 18.71 19.77
C GLU A 69 -2.57 17.62 19.68
N VAL A 70 -2.16 16.41 19.27
CA VAL A 70 -3.06 15.31 19.00
C VAL A 70 -2.78 14.19 19.98
N ASN A 71 -3.80 13.84 20.75
CA ASN A 71 -3.74 12.82 21.77
C ASN A 71 -3.57 11.39 21.17
N TYR A 72 -3.06 10.47 21.99
CA TYR A 72 -2.70 9.10 21.59
C TYR A 72 -3.93 8.26 21.17
N ASP A 73 -5.12 8.58 21.69
CA ASP A 73 -6.38 7.96 21.31
C ASP A 73 -6.73 8.15 19.82
N ILE A 74 -6.53 9.35 19.28
CA ILE A 74 -6.67 9.63 17.85
C ILE A 74 -5.58 8.91 17.06
N PHE A 75 -4.34 8.84 17.56
CA PHE A 75 -3.28 8.05 16.91
C PHE A 75 -3.65 6.57 16.80
N LEU A 76 -4.15 5.96 17.88
CA LEU A 76 -4.65 4.58 17.87
C LEU A 76 -5.80 4.40 16.87
N ALA A 77 -6.78 5.31 16.86
CA ALA A 77 -7.92 5.27 15.95
C ALA A 77 -7.56 5.45 14.47
N LYS A 78 -6.40 6.05 14.17
CA LYS A 78 -5.90 6.27 12.79
C LYS A 78 -4.79 5.30 12.37
N GLY A 79 -4.21 4.57 13.32
CA GLY A 79 -3.24 3.49 13.11
C GLY A 79 -1.85 3.92 12.61
N SER A 80 -1.61 5.21 12.34
CA SER A 80 -0.30 5.76 11.99
C SER A 80 -0.25 7.28 12.12
N VAL A 81 0.94 7.84 12.35
CA VAL A 81 1.17 9.30 12.41
C VAL A 81 0.70 9.98 11.13
N VAL A 82 0.94 9.38 9.96
CA VAL A 82 0.53 9.93 8.66
C VAL A 82 -0.99 10.08 8.59
N ASN A 83 -1.74 9.04 8.94
CA ASN A 83 -3.21 9.09 8.94
C ASN A 83 -3.74 10.08 9.99
N THR A 84 -3.09 10.20 11.15
CA THR A 84 -3.42 11.16 12.20
C THR A 84 -3.24 12.60 11.72
N VAL A 85 -2.07 12.92 11.16
CA VAL A 85 -1.77 14.26 10.61
C VAL A 85 -2.71 14.58 9.45
N ASN A 86 -2.97 13.64 8.53
CA ASN A 86 -3.94 13.81 7.45
C ASN A 86 -5.33 14.17 8.00
N TYR A 87 -5.78 13.45 9.02
CA TYR A 87 -7.09 13.66 9.63
C TYR A 87 -7.22 15.04 10.29
N VAL A 88 -6.27 15.42 11.16
CA VAL A 88 -6.36 16.71 11.86
C VAL A 88 -6.07 17.90 10.95
N THR A 89 -5.20 17.77 9.95
CA THR A 89 -4.96 18.85 8.98
C THR A 89 -6.20 19.08 8.10
N ALA A 90 -6.90 18.02 7.71
CA ALA A 90 -8.15 18.13 6.97
C ALA A 90 -9.29 18.74 7.82
N LEU A 91 -9.31 18.45 9.13
CA LEU A 91 -10.22 19.09 10.10
C LEU A 91 -9.90 20.59 10.28
N PHE A 92 -8.61 20.95 10.44
CA PHE A 92 -8.16 22.34 10.48
C PHE A 92 -8.59 23.10 9.22
N ASN A 93 -8.45 22.50 8.04
CA ASN A 93 -8.87 23.13 6.78
C ASN A 93 -10.38 23.45 6.75
N GLN A 94 -11.24 22.65 7.39
CA GLN A 94 -12.67 22.98 7.52
C GLN A 94 -12.89 24.19 8.43
N SER A 95 -12.22 24.24 9.59
CA SER A 95 -12.26 25.39 10.51
C SER A 95 -11.74 26.66 9.83
N ALA A 96 -10.64 26.56 9.06
CA ALA A 96 -10.05 27.66 8.31
C ALA A 96 -10.99 28.23 7.23
N VAL A 97 -11.86 27.42 6.61
CA VAL A 97 -12.90 27.93 5.70
C VAL A 97 -13.94 28.77 6.46
N LEU A 98 -14.37 28.34 7.67
CA LEU A 98 -15.32 29.11 8.48
C LEU A 98 -14.74 30.46 8.90
N TYR A 99 -13.53 30.46 9.47
CA TYR A 99 -12.82 31.70 9.80
C TYR A 99 -12.61 32.60 8.57
N MET A 100 -12.25 32.04 7.42
CA MET A 100 -12.01 32.81 6.19
C MET A 100 -13.29 33.44 5.62
N ASN A 101 -14.43 32.76 5.70
CA ASN A 101 -15.72 33.31 5.30
C ASN A 101 -16.08 34.57 6.11
N ASP A 102 -15.74 34.56 7.40
CA ASP A 102 -15.89 35.68 8.32
C ASP A 102 -14.68 36.65 8.30
N GLY A 103 -13.79 36.54 7.31
CA GLY A 103 -12.66 37.45 7.09
C GLY A 103 -11.47 37.27 8.03
N ILE A 104 -11.49 36.29 8.93
CA ILE A 104 -10.43 36.02 9.92
C ILE A 104 -9.39 35.07 9.30
N SER A 105 -8.12 35.47 9.32
CA SER A 105 -7.03 34.67 8.76
C SER A 105 -6.33 33.82 9.83
N ILE A 106 -6.42 32.50 9.69
CA ILE A 106 -5.75 31.53 10.58
C ILE A 106 -4.76 30.64 9.81
N THR A 107 -3.75 30.12 10.50
CA THR A 107 -2.70 29.25 9.93
C THR A 107 -2.31 28.14 10.90
N LEU A 108 -2.06 26.93 10.40
CA LEU A 108 -1.57 25.80 11.20
C LEU A 108 -0.04 25.80 11.15
N ASN A 109 0.60 26.12 12.28
CA ASN A 109 2.02 26.40 12.35
C ASN A 109 2.85 25.22 12.92
N GLN A 110 2.20 24.34 13.69
CA GLN A 110 2.74 23.03 14.05
C GLN A 110 1.61 22.04 14.36
N VAL A 111 1.81 20.78 13.99
CA VAL A 111 1.07 19.62 14.53
C VAL A 111 2.05 18.75 15.33
N PHE A 112 1.71 18.45 16.57
CA PHE A 112 2.40 17.48 17.42
C PHE A 112 1.48 16.27 17.61
N VAL A 113 1.99 15.05 17.41
CA VAL A 113 1.21 13.81 17.59
C VAL A 113 1.90 12.95 18.63
N TRP A 114 1.14 12.51 19.64
CA TRP A 114 1.58 11.43 20.52
C TRP A 114 1.45 10.10 19.78
N ASP A 115 2.58 9.52 19.36
CA ASP A 115 2.69 8.18 18.77
C ASP A 115 3.00 7.08 19.81
N VAL A 116 3.16 7.51 21.07
CA VAL A 116 3.22 6.71 22.30
C VAL A 116 2.15 7.21 23.27
N ALA A 117 1.86 6.44 24.32
CA ALA A 117 0.90 6.84 25.36
C ALA A 117 1.21 8.25 25.90
N SER A 118 0.23 9.14 25.77
CA SER A 118 0.29 10.53 26.21
C SER A 118 0.08 10.65 27.73
N PRO A 119 0.42 11.80 28.35
CA PRO A 119 0.06 12.08 29.74
C PRO A 119 -1.44 12.43 29.93
N TYR A 120 -2.23 12.42 28.86
CA TYR A 120 -3.60 12.94 28.84
C TYR A 120 -4.65 11.91 29.26
N THR A 121 -4.59 11.48 30.52
CA THR A 121 -5.43 10.41 31.09
C THR A 121 -6.77 10.87 31.66
N GLY A 122 -7.16 12.14 31.45
CA GLY A 122 -8.43 12.69 31.90
C GLY A 122 -9.63 12.08 31.17
N THR A 123 -10.79 12.03 31.84
CA THR A 123 -12.04 11.56 31.21
C THR A 123 -13.00 12.70 30.89
N THR A 124 -12.81 13.86 31.51
CA THR A 124 -13.60 15.09 31.31
C THR A 124 -12.83 16.15 30.52
N ILE A 125 -13.56 17.08 29.89
CA ILE A 125 -12.98 18.23 29.17
C ILE A 125 -12.09 19.11 30.06
N LEU A 126 -12.44 19.24 31.34
CA LEU A 126 -11.69 20.04 32.32
C LEU A 126 -10.34 19.38 32.64
N GLU A 127 -10.35 18.08 32.99
CA GLU A 127 -9.13 17.33 33.24
C GLU A 127 -8.21 17.34 32.02
N GLN A 128 -8.75 17.16 30.81
CA GLN A 128 -7.99 17.16 29.57
C GLN A 128 -7.26 18.50 29.34
N LEU A 129 -7.95 19.63 29.52
CA LEU A 129 -7.31 20.95 29.46
C LEU A 129 -6.28 21.15 30.57
N THR A 130 -6.58 20.74 31.81
CA THR A 130 -5.64 20.83 32.94
C THR A 130 -4.38 20.00 32.71
N TYR A 131 -4.48 18.78 32.18
CA TYR A 131 -3.30 17.98 31.83
C TYR A 131 -2.52 18.61 30.66
N PHE A 132 -3.20 19.24 29.70
CA PHE A 132 -2.55 19.96 28.59
C PHE A 132 -1.68 21.11 29.10
N GLN A 133 -2.26 22.01 29.90
CA GLN A 133 -1.58 23.13 30.54
C GLN A 133 -0.35 22.67 31.33
N ASN A 134 -0.53 21.72 32.26
CA ASN A 134 0.57 21.14 33.05
C ASN A 134 1.67 20.45 32.23
N THR A 135 1.38 20.02 30.99
CA THR A 135 2.33 19.34 30.10
C THR A 135 3.04 20.31 29.15
N ARG A 136 2.34 21.32 28.63
CA ARG A 136 2.74 22.12 27.46
C ARG A 136 3.08 23.58 27.79
N ASN A 137 4.07 23.76 28.67
CA ASN A 137 4.54 25.10 29.10
C ASN A 137 5.00 26.05 27.97
N SER A 138 5.22 25.56 26.74
CA SER A 138 5.55 26.37 25.55
C SER A 138 5.17 25.67 24.25
N PHE A 139 4.73 26.43 23.25
CA PHE A 139 4.29 25.91 21.95
C PHE A 139 4.68 26.83 20.78
N ASN A 140 4.69 26.31 19.55
CA ASN A 140 5.04 27.05 18.33
C ASN A 140 3.78 27.61 17.66
N GLY A 141 3.20 28.66 18.23
CA GLY A 141 1.98 29.31 17.75
C GLY A 141 1.62 30.52 18.60
N ASP A 142 0.50 31.15 18.29
CA ASP A 142 -0.14 32.21 19.09
C ASP A 142 -1.23 31.65 20.00
N LEU A 143 -1.86 30.53 19.61
CA LEU A 143 -2.82 29.75 20.41
C LEU A 143 -2.49 28.25 20.31
N ALA A 144 -2.85 27.48 21.34
CA ALA A 144 -2.59 26.05 21.43
C ALA A 144 -3.87 25.22 21.63
N HIS A 145 -3.96 24.07 20.97
CA HIS A 145 -5.17 23.27 20.93
C HIS A 145 -4.87 21.78 21.09
N LEU A 146 -5.35 21.17 22.17
CA LEU A 146 -5.32 19.72 22.34
C LEU A 146 -6.58 19.09 21.75
N LEU A 147 -6.40 18.09 20.91
CA LEU A 147 -7.47 17.27 20.33
C LEU A 147 -7.41 15.85 20.92
N GLY A 148 -8.56 15.34 21.35
CA GLY A 148 -8.73 13.96 21.84
C GLY A 148 -10.11 13.40 21.50
N LEU A 149 -10.37 12.16 21.89
CA LEU A 149 -11.67 11.48 21.74
C LEU A 149 -12.46 11.40 23.06
N ALA A 150 -11.88 11.87 24.17
CA ALA A 150 -12.47 11.86 25.51
C ALA A 150 -13.25 13.16 25.84
N GLY A 151 -14.02 13.14 26.94
CA GLY A 151 -14.73 14.31 27.47
C GLY A 151 -16.06 14.64 26.78
N GLY A 152 -16.03 14.80 25.45
CA GLY A 152 -17.18 15.29 24.67
C GLY A 152 -17.39 16.81 24.80
N GLY A 153 -17.53 17.51 23.67
CA GLY A 153 -17.50 18.98 23.65
C GLY A 153 -16.08 19.52 23.82
N GLY A 154 -15.91 20.68 24.44
CA GLY A 154 -14.60 21.35 24.52
C GLY A 154 -14.47 22.30 25.71
N ARG A 155 -13.27 22.87 25.89
CA ARG A 155 -13.05 23.93 26.87
C ARG A 155 -11.92 24.84 26.43
N ALA A 156 -12.16 26.14 26.39
CA ALA A 156 -11.11 27.15 26.30
C ALA A 156 -10.68 27.59 27.69
N ALA A 157 -9.39 27.84 27.89
CA ALA A 157 -8.89 28.30 29.18
C ALA A 157 -9.40 29.70 29.54
N SER A 158 -9.53 30.60 28.55
CA SER A 158 -9.93 31.98 28.79
C SER A 158 -10.63 32.62 27.59
N LEU A 159 -11.18 33.82 27.81
CA LEU A 159 -11.61 34.76 26.78
C LEU A 159 -10.48 35.72 26.34
N ALA A 160 -9.25 35.50 26.80
CA ALA A 160 -8.11 36.40 26.62
C ALA A 160 -6.87 35.62 26.15
N GLY A 161 -7.06 34.68 25.22
CA GLY A 161 -5.99 33.79 24.75
C GLY A 161 -4.92 34.51 23.92
N LEU A 162 -5.28 35.51 23.11
CA LEU A 162 -4.32 36.25 22.30
C LEU A 162 -3.39 37.14 23.14
N CYS A 163 -2.08 36.92 22.97
CA CYS A 163 -1.01 37.70 23.62
C CYS A 163 -1.04 37.68 25.16
N ASN A 164 -1.59 36.62 25.74
CA ASN A 164 -1.60 36.46 27.19
C ASN A 164 -0.16 36.26 27.70
N PRO A 165 0.27 36.91 28.80
CA PRO A 165 1.57 36.64 29.41
C PRO A 165 1.65 35.23 30.05
N ASP A 166 0.51 34.61 30.34
CA ASP A 166 0.40 33.25 30.82
C ASP A 166 -0.11 32.35 29.68
N ASN A 167 0.75 31.42 29.24
CA ASN A 167 0.48 30.51 28.14
C ASN A 167 -0.74 29.62 28.39
N ASP A 168 -1.08 29.32 29.65
CA ASP A 168 -2.18 28.43 29.99
C ASP A 168 -3.54 29.01 29.57
N ASN A 169 -3.67 30.34 29.58
CA ASN A 169 -4.84 31.07 29.10
C ASN A 169 -5.00 31.07 27.57
N SER A 170 -3.94 30.73 26.83
CA SER A 170 -3.90 30.63 25.36
C SER A 170 -4.20 29.20 24.85
N MET A 171 -4.64 28.30 25.73
CA MET A 171 -4.89 26.90 25.42
C MET A 171 -6.39 26.53 25.40
N CYS A 172 -6.76 25.59 24.54
CA CYS A 172 -8.08 24.93 24.58
C CYS A 172 -7.98 23.42 24.34
N TYR A 173 -9.00 22.69 24.78
CA TYR A 173 -9.22 21.28 24.50
C TYR A 173 -10.49 21.07 23.66
N SER A 174 -10.48 20.10 22.76
CA SER A 174 -11.69 19.63 22.07
C SER A 174 -11.74 18.11 21.99
N GLY A 175 -12.81 17.53 22.54
CA GLY A 175 -13.23 16.16 22.29
C GLY A 175 -13.93 16.08 20.93
N ILE A 176 -13.28 15.43 19.98
CA ILE A 176 -13.75 15.30 18.59
C ILE A 176 -14.13 13.85 18.27
N SER A 177 -14.91 13.65 17.20
CA SER A 177 -15.22 12.31 16.70
C SER A 177 -14.06 11.76 15.85
N THR A 178 -14.11 10.50 15.44
CA THR A 178 -13.17 9.92 14.47
C THR A 178 -13.44 10.35 13.02
N SER A 179 -14.50 11.11 12.74
CA SER A 179 -14.85 11.62 11.40
C SER A 179 -15.43 13.04 11.48
N PHE A 180 -15.64 13.66 10.33
CA PHE A 180 -16.31 14.95 10.17
C PHE A 180 -16.90 15.08 8.76
N SER A 181 -17.72 16.10 8.54
CA SER A 181 -18.29 16.49 7.25
C SER A 181 -17.61 17.76 6.73
N ASN A 182 -17.50 17.91 5.41
CA ASN A 182 -16.96 19.14 4.83
C ASN A 182 -17.95 20.31 4.99
N VAL A 183 -17.42 21.50 5.24
CA VAL A 183 -18.19 22.76 5.24
C VAL A 183 -18.84 22.95 3.86
N PRO A 184 -20.12 23.36 3.77
CA PRO A 184 -20.97 23.93 4.83
C PRO A 184 -21.80 22.91 5.64
N THR A 185 -21.64 21.60 5.44
CA THR A 185 -22.39 20.61 6.23
C THR A 185 -21.89 20.58 7.68
N TYR A 186 -22.83 20.73 8.63
CA TYR A 186 -22.52 20.64 10.06
C TYR A 186 -21.84 19.31 10.42
N SER A 187 -20.85 19.38 11.31
CA SER A 187 -20.34 18.21 12.03
C SER A 187 -19.70 18.63 13.35
N GLY A 188 -19.90 17.83 14.41
CA GLY A 188 -19.47 18.16 15.77
C GLY A 188 -17.97 18.48 15.86
N SER A 189 -17.11 17.67 15.25
CA SER A 189 -15.66 17.90 15.25
C SER A 189 -15.26 19.27 14.69
N VAL A 190 -15.88 19.71 13.58
CA VAL A 190 -15.61 21.04 12.98
C VAL A 190 -16.20 22.16 13.85
N PHE A 191 -17.37 21.92 14.42
CA PHE A 191 -18.03 22.88 15.31
C PHE A 191 -17.17 23.15 16.54
N VAL A 192 -16.84 22.13 17.35
CA VAL A 192 -16.11 22.29 18.62
C VAL A 192 -14.76 22.96 18.40
N VAL A 193 -13.94 22.49 17.44
CA VAL A 193 -12.59 23.07 17.28
C VAL A 193 -12.62 24.54 16.86
N THR A 194 -13.67 24.97 16.16
CA THR A 194 -13.87 26.37 15.75
C THR A 194 -14.51 27.20 16.87
N HIS A 195 -15.37 26.57 17.69
CA HIS A 195 -16.05 27.17 18.83
C HIS A 195 -15.07 27.55 19.95
N GLU A 196 -14.26 26.60 20.41
CA GLU A 196 -13.31 26.83 21.52
C GLU A 196 -12.27 27.90 21.19
N VAL A 197 -11.81 27.93 19.93
CA VAL A 197 -10.89 28.98 19.50
C VAL A 197 -11.63 30.33 19.37
N GLY A 198 -12.92 30.35 19.06
CA GLY A 198 -13.76 31.55 19.16
C GLY A 198 -13.75 32.19 20.56
N HIS A 199 -13.72 31.37 21.62
CA HIS A 199 -13.52 31.85 23.00
C HIS A 199 -12.11 32.42 23.22
N LEU A 200 -11.04 31.71 22.82
CA LEU A 200 -9.67 32.22 22.94
C LEU A 200 -9.43 33.54 22.19
N LEU A 201 -10.21 33.79 21.14
CA LEU A 201 -10.25 35.02 20.35
C LEU A 201 -11.17 36.12 20.94
N GLY A 202 -11.83 35.87 22.07
CA GLY A 202 -12.54 36.88 22.87
C GLY A 202 -14.06 36.76 22.94
N SER A 203 -14.69 35.81 22.23
CA SER A 203 -16.15 35.74 22.16
C SER A 203 -16.77 34.92 23.29
N ASN A 204 -17.84 35.44 23.89
CA ASN A 204 -18.74 34.64 24.74
C ASN A 204 -19.64 33.74 23.88
N HIS A 205 -20.44 32.87 24.50
CA HIS A 205 -21.55 32.23 23.79
C HIS A 205 -22.63 33.26 23.44
N THR A 206 -23.40 33.03 22.37
CA THR A 206 -24.51 33.90 21.97
C THR A 206 -25.61 34.04 23.03
N HIS A 207 -25.69 33.10 23.96
CA HIS A 207 -26.64 33.09 25.07
C HIS A 207 -26.08 33.67 26.38
N ALA A 208 -24.90 34.31 26.35
CA ALA A 208 -24.38 35.08 27.46
C ALA A 208 -25.20 36.35 27.70
N CYS A 209 -25.35 36.78 28.96
CA CYS A 209 -25.90 38.08 29.33
C CYS A 209 -24.92 39.25 29.07
N ALA A 210 -24.38 39.33 27.86
CA ALA A 210 -23.25 40.22 27.51
C ALA A 210 -23.45 41.01 26.21
N TRP A 211 -24.56 40.80 25.49
CA TRP A 211 -24.74 41.31 24.13
C TRP A 211 -25.76 42.45 24.01
N ASN A 212 -25.93 42.94 22.78
CA ASN A 212 -26.89 43.94 22.34
C ASN A 212 -26.72 45.34 23.00
N GLY A 213 -25.55 45.60 23.60
CA GLY A 213 -25.26 46.85 24.32
C GLY A 213 -26.09 47.06 25.60
N ASN A 214 -26.82 46.03 26.05
CA ASN A 214 -27.74 46.11 27.20
C ASN A 214 -27.74 44.84 28.06
N ASN A 215 -26.68 44.02 27.96
CA ASN A 215 -26.49 42.76 28.70
C ASN A 215 -27.62 41.74 28.48
N THR A 216 -28.12 41.61 27.26
CA THR A 216 -29.10 40.56 26.88
C THR A 216 -28.46 39.48 26.00
N GLN A 217 -29.21 38.41 25.74
CA GLN A 217 -28.77 37.31 24.88
C GLN A 217 -29.06 37.60 23.40
N ILE A 218 -28.24 37.08 22.49
CA ILE A 218 -28.51 37.06 21.04
C ILE A 218 -29.50 35.95 20.71
N ASP A 219 -29.34 34.77 21.32
CA ASP A 219 -30.28 33.66 21.20
C ASP A 219 -30.55 32.95 22.53
N GLY A 220 -31.66 32.21 22.57
CA GLY A 220 -32.09 31.42 23.73
C GLY A 220 -31.71 29.94 23.67
N CYS A 221 -30.83 29.51 22.76
CA CYS A 221 -30.56 28.10 22.53
C CYS A 221 -29.83 27.42 23.70
N GLY A 222 -28.90 28.13 24.37
CA GLY A 222 -28.27 27.63 25.60
C GLY A 222 -29.30 27.39 26.71
N PRO A 223 -30.05 28.41 27.16
CA PRO A 223 -31.03 28.29 28.23
C PRO A 223 -32.12 27.25 27.95
N THR A 224 -32.56 27.13 26.70
CA THR A 224 -33.53 26.10 26.28
C THR A 224 -32.98 24.67 26.42
N ALA A 225 -31.67 24.50 26.23
CA ALA A 225 -30.96 23.25 26.48
C ALA A 225 -30.47 23.09 27.94
N GLY A 226 -30.79 24.03 28.85
CA GLY A 226 -30.39 24.00 30.26
C GLY A 226 -29.05 24.65 30.60
N TYR A 227 -28.41 25.35 29.65
CA TYR A 227 -27.11 26.02 29.81
C TYR A 227 -27.27 27.54 29.86
N THR A 228 -27.09 28.16 31.02
CA THR A 228 -27.24 29.62 31.23
C THR A 228 -25.90 30.26 31.56
N GLU A 229 -25.50 31.28 30.80
CA GLU A 229 -24.28 32.09 31.04
C GLU A 229 -24.69 33.52 31.46
N GLY A 230 -24.40 33.88 32.71
CA GLY A 230 -24.91 35.08 33.36
C GLY A 230 -26.35 34.93 33.90
N ASN A 231 -26.62 35.48 35.10
CA ASN A 231 -27.77 35.09 35.92
C ASN A 231 -28.95 36.10 35.98
N THR A 232 -29.02 37.12 35.12
CA THR A 232 -29.99 38.23 35.30
C THR A 232 -30.62 38.83 34.02
N CYS A 233 -30.46 38.24 32.84
CA CYS A 233 -31.00 38.81 31.60
C CYS A 233 -32.18 38.01 30.99
N ALA A 234 -32.93 38.65 30.09
CA ALA A 234 -34.04 38.02 29.38
C ALA A 234 -33.53 37.01 28.34
N THR A 235 -34.19 35.85 28.25
CA THR A 235 -33.86 34.79 27.29
C THR A 235 -34.04 35.27 25.86
N GLY A 236 -33.03 35.04 25.01
CA GLY A 236 -33.08 35.39 23.59
C GLY A 236 -34.08 34.53 22.78
N PRO A 237 -34.42 34.93 21.55
CA PRO A 237 -35.23 34.11 20.65
C PRO A 237 -34.46 32.87 20.17
N ILE A 238 -35.17 31.83 19.71
CA ILE A 238 -34.55 30.72 18.98
C ILE A 238 -34.43 31.12 17.49
N PRO A 239 -33.24 31.11 16.88
CA PRO A 239 -33.04 31.53 15.49
C PRO A 239 -33.64 30.48 14.53
N PRO A 240 -34.61 30.86 13.67
CA PRO A 240 -35.31 29.91 12.80
C PRO A 240 -34.45 29.36 11.65
N SER A 241 -33.29 29.96 11.39
CA SER A 241 -32.34 29.56 10.33
C SER A 241 -31.10 28.83 10.89
N GLY A 242 -31.20 28.29 12.10
CA GLY A 242 -30.11 27.67 12.86
C GLY A 242 -29.21 28.69 13.58
N GLY A 243 -28.49 28.23 14.60
CA GLY A 243 -27.55 29.05 15.36
C GLY A 243 -26.24 29.37 14.62
N THR A 244 -25.48 30.32 15.16
CA THR A 244 -24.12 30.68 14.72
C THR A 244 -23.07 29.78 15.36
N MET A 245 -21.79 29.99 15.03
CA MET A 245 -20.66 29.23 15.58
C MET A 245 -20.53 29.31 17.10
N MET A 246 -20.93 30.41 17.77
CA MET A 246 -20.91 30.52 19.24
C MET A 246 -22.23 30.12 19.91
N SER A 247 -23.12 29.43 19.19
CA SER A 247 -24.46 29.09 19.65
C SER A 247 -24.66 27.61 19.98
N TYR A 248 -25.45 27.35 21.03
CA TYR A 248 -25.84 26.00 21.45
C TYR A 248 -27.08 25.49 20.70
N CYS A 249 -27.46 26.09 19.58
CA CYS A 249 -28.60 25.62 18.78
C CYS A 249 -28.39 24.20 18.22
N HIS A 250 -27.17 23.67 18.18
CA HIS A 250 -26.91 22.25 17.90
C HIS A 250 -27.46 21.27 18.96
N LEU A 251 -27.83 21.76 20.15
CA LEU A 251 -28.57 21.01 21.19
C LEU A 251 -30.09 21.17 21.08
N ASN A 252 -30.56 21.97 20.11
CA ASN A 252 -31.97 22.30 19.88
C ASN A 252 -32.41 21.79 18.49
N PRO A 253 -33.71 21.60 18.22
CA PRO A 253 -34.19 21.11 16.93
C PRO A 253 -33.83 21.97 15.71
N VAL A 254 -33.46 23.25 15.91
CA VAL A 254 -33.06 24.17 14.83
C VAL A 254 -31.61 23.97 14.33
N GLY A 255 -30.77 23.26 15.09
CA GLY A 255 -29.38 22.99 14.72
C GLY A 255 -28.47 24.22 14.66
N THR A 256 -27.20 24.00 14.28
CA THR A 256 -26.24 25.08 13.98
C THR A 256 -25.98 25.12 12.48
N ASN A 257 -26.02 26.31 11.89
CA ASN A 257 -25.82 26.52 10.46
C ASN A 257 -24.49 27.22 10.22
N PHE A 258 -23.52 26.48 9.67
CA PHE A 258 -22.17 26.97 9.37
C PHE A 258 -22.13 28.14 8.38
N LEU A 259 -23.20 28.39 7.60
CA LEU A 259 -23.29 29.57 6.74
C LEU A 259 -23.56 30.87 7.51
N ASN A 260 -23.99 30.79 8.77
CA ASN A 260 -24.22 31.96 9.62
C ASN A 260 -22.93 32.49 10.28
N GLY A 261 -21.79 31.79 10.09
CA GLY A 261 -20.49 32.17 10.66
C GLY A 261 -20.53 32.32 12.18
N PHE A 262 -19.67 33.18 12.72
CA PHE A 262 -19.75 33.66 14.10
C PHE A 262 -20.98 34.56 14.34
N GLY A 263 -21.49 35.21 13.30
CA GLY A 263 -22.57 36.20 13.37
C GLY A 263 -22.08 37.57 13.87
N PRO A 264 -22.86 38.66 13.69
CA PRO A 264 -22.30 40.02 13.69
C PRO A 264 -21.57 40.45 14.97
N GLN A 265 -22.14 40.21 16.15
CA GLN A 265 -21.57 40.64 17.43
C GLN A 265 -20.38 39.76 17.88
N PRO A 266 -20.48 38.41 17.91
CA PRO A 266 -19.33 37.54 18.12
C PRO A 266 -18.17 37.82 17.15
N LEU A 267 -18.49 38.07 15.87
CA LEU A 267 -17.50 38.40 14.86
C LEU A 267 -16.80 39.73 15.11
N ALA A 268 -17.55 40.78 15.49
CA ALA A 268 -16.97 42.08 15.84
C ALA A 268 -15.98 41.96 17.01
N VAL A 269 -16.32 41.18 18.05
CA VAL A 269 -15.43 40.93 19.19
C VAL A 269 -14.15 40.20 18.76
N ILE A 270 -14.27 39.17 17.92
CA ILE A 270 -13.12 38.39 17.43
C ILE A 270 -12.22 39.23 16.52
N THR A 271 -12.77 39.95 15.55
CA THR A 271 -11.99 40.77 14.61
C THR A 271 -11.30 41.94 15.29
N ASN A 272 -11.96 42.59 16.25
CA ASN A 272 -11.33 43.61 17.12
C ASN A 272 -10.18 43.01 17.94
N SER A 273 -10.37 41.83 18.53
CA SER A 273 -9.34 41.14 19.31
C SER A 273 -8.11 40.79 18.47
N VAL A 274 -8.30 40.19 17.30
CA VAL A 274 -7.22 39.85 16.36
C VAL A 274 -6.50 41.11 15.86
N SER A 275 -7.23 42.19 15.59
CA SER A 275 -6.65 43.44 15.08
C SER A 275 -5.86 44.19 16.16
N ALA A 276 -6.36 44.23 17.39
CA ALA A 276 -5.70 44.87 18.52
C ALA A 276 -4.48 44.08 19.04
N ALA A 277 -4.46 42.76 18.91
CA ALA A 277 -3.41 41.87 19.42
C ALA A 277 -1.99 42.28 18.96
N PRO A 278 -1.08 42.72 19.86
CA PRO A 278 0.25 43.21 19.48
C PRO A 278 1.24 42.10 19.11
N CYS A 279 1.01 40.86 19.54
CA CYS A 279 1.84 39.69 19.24
C CYS A 279 1.63 39.12 17.84
N LEU A 280 0.49 39.43 17.19
CA LEU A 280 0.16 38.88 15.88
C LEU A 280 0.79 39.66 14.73
N ILE A 281 1.27 38.94 13.73
CA ILE A 281 1.93 39.49 12.52
C ILE A 281 0.92 39.76 11.40
N THR A 282 1.24 40.68 10.49
CA THR A 282 0.38 41.01 9.36
C THR A 282 0.42 39.93 8.26
N CYS A 283 -0.75 39.58 7.72
CA CYS A 283 -0.91 38.45 6.79
C CYS A 283 -0.22 38.64 5.42
N ALA A 284 0.21 39.86 5.09
CA ALA A 284 0.86 40.17 3.82
C ALA A 284 2.26 39.53 3.66
N ASN A 285 2.85 38.98 4.73
CA ASN A 285 4.16 38.32 4.73
C ASN A 285 4.14 36.90 5.33
N VAL A 286 3.03 36.15 5.16
CA VAL A 286 3.04 34.71 5.50
C VAL A 286 3.93 33.98 4.50
N ALA A 287 5.14 33.61 4.95
CA ALA A 287 6.06 32.79 4.19
C ALA A 287 5.41 31.42 3.88
N CYS A 288 5.62 30.90 2.68
CA CYS A 288 5.05 29.61 2.29
C CYS A 288 5.52 28.48 3.20
N GLY A 289 4.57 27.71 3.74
CA GLY A 289 4.86 26.42 4.35
C GLY A 289 5.49 25.47 3.32
N THR A 290 6.53 24.76 3.72
CA THR A 290 7.12 23.69 2.90
C THR A 290 6.13 22.53 2.76
N VAL A 291 6.07 21.94 1.57
CA VAL A 291 5.23 20.76 1.31
C VAL A 291 5.64 19.59 2.21
N PHE A 292 4.67 18.80 2.67
CA PHE A 292 4.88 17.59 3.46
C PHE A 292 3.97 16.45 2.98
N GLY A 293 4.23 15.22 3.46
CA GLY A 293 3.47 14.03 3.08
C GLY A 293 3.57 13.64 1.60
N SER A 294 4.65 14.02 0.92
CA SER A 294 4.86 13.66 -0.49
C SER A 294 4.94 12.13 -0.67
N SER A 295 4.17 11.58 -1.61
CA SER A 295 4.11 10.14 -1.90
C SER A 295 3.79 9.85 -3.37
N ALA A 296 4.24 8.70 -3.88
CA ALA A 296 3.83 8.20 -5.20
C ALA A 296 2.76 7.09 -5.04
N SER A 297 1.75 7.10 -5.91
CA SER A 297 0.67 6.11 -5.98
C SER A 297 0.37 5.75 -7.45
N ASN A 298 -0.47 4.74 -7.69
CA ASN A 298 -0.83 4.27 -9.04
C ASN A 298 0.38 4.07 -9.96
N ILE A 299 1.46 3.51 -9.39
CA ILE A 299 2.73 3.30 -10.08
C ILE A 299 2.58 2.14 -11.07
N THR A 300 2.81 2.43 -12.34
CA THR A 300 2.83 1.46 -13.44
C THR A 300 4.26 1.29 -13.97
N THR A 301 4.42 0.59 -15.09
CA THR A 301 5.69 0.44 -15.79
C THR A 301 6.20 1.75 -16.42
N THR A 302 5.29 2.69 -16.72
CA THR A 302 5.62 3.91 -17.49
C THR A 302 4.98 5.19 -16.93
N SER A 303 4.28 5.11 -15.80
CA SER A 303 3.62 6.24 -15.14
C SER A 303 3.56 6.09 -13.62
N ALA A 304 3.32 7.20 -12.93
CA ALA A 304 2.97 7.25 -11.52
C ALA A 304 2.14 8.51 -11.23
N VAL A 305 1.31 8.50 -10.20
CA VAL A 305 0.69 9.72 -9.68
C VAL A 305 1.51 10.19 -8.48
N LEU A 306 2.06 11.39 -8.58
CA LEU A 306 2.78 12.04 -7.48
C LEU A 306 1.77 12.85 -6.68
N ASN A 307 1.81 12.74 -5.35
CA ASN A 307 0.85 13.35 -4.44
C ASN A 307 1.60 14.06 -3.32
N TRP A 308 0.98 15.06 -2.73
CA TRP A 308 1.46 15.75 -1.53
C TRP A 308 0.29 16.30 -0.71
N MET A 309 0.55 16.76 0.51
CA MET A 309 -0.46 17.46 1.30
C MET A 309 -0.55 18.94 0.89
N PRO A 310 -1.74 19.56 1.00
CA PRO A 310 -1.87 21.00 0.82
C PRO A 310 -1.04 21.75 1.87
N ALA A 311 -0.30 22.78 1.43
CA ALA A 311 0.46 23.65 2.32
C ALA A 311 -0.33 24.93 2.64
N SER A 312 -0.07 25.53 3.81
CA SER A 312 -0.71 26.77 4.24
C SER A 312 -0.43 27.92 3.27
N SER A 313 -1.47 28.69 2.93
CA SER A 313 -1.41 29.84 2.02
C SER A 313 -0.97 29.54 0.57
N ALA A 314 -0.93 28.26 0.18
CA ALA A 314 -0.59 27.84 -1.18
C ALA A 314 -1.62 28.34 -2.22
N ILE A 315 -1.14 29.01 -3.26
CA ILE A 315 -1.94 29.32 -4.47
C ILE A 315 -1.59 28.39 -5.64
N ALA A 316 -0.39 27.80 -5.63
CA ALA A 316 0.06 26.79 -6.57
C ALA A 316 1.29 26.04 -6.02
N TYR A 317 1.72 24.99 -6.71
CA TYR A 317 2.94 24.24 -6.41
C TYR A 317 3.85 24.16 -7.64
N ASP A 318 5.15 24.08 -7.42
CA ASP A 318 6.10 23.61 -8.43
C ASP A 318 6.65 22.24 -8.01
N LEU A 319 6.61 21.30 -8.94
CA LEU A 319 7.13 19.95 -8.82
C LEU A 319 8.45 19.85 -9.59
N GLN A 320 9.45 19.23 -8.98
CA GLN A 320 10.64 18.74 -9.67
C GLN A 320 10.74 17.23 -9.56
N TRP A 321 11.12 16.57 -10.65
CA TRP A 321 11.34 15.12 -10.68
C TRP A 321 12.50 14.74 -11.60
N LYS A 322 13.18 13.62 -11.29
CA LYS A 322 14.23 13.04 -12.14
C LYS A 322 14.44 11.56 -11.88
N GLN A 323 15.09 10.89 -12.82
CA GLN A 323 15.64 9.55 -12.60
C GLN A 323 16.78 9.62 -11.55
N VAL A 324 16.86 8.63 -10.67
CA VAL A 324 17.94 8.52 -9.67
C VAL A 324 19.29 8.44 -10.41
N GLY A 325 20.24 9.28 -10.01
CA GLY A 325 21.53 9.43 -10.68
C GLY A 325 21.57 10.45 -11.82
N ALA A 326 20.43 10.94 -12.32
CA ALA A 326 20.42 11.98 -13.35
C ALA A 326 20.95 13.34 -12.82
N ALA A 327 21.68 14.07 -13.66
CA ALA A 327 22.26 15.37 -13.31
C ALA A 327 21.19 16.47 -13.16
N SER A 328 20.22 16.52 -14.07
CA SER A 328 19.21 17.59 -14.15
C SER A 328 17.85 17.17 -13.58
N TRP A 329 17.07 18.16 -13.13
CA TRP A 329 15.67 17.99 -12.73
C TRP A 329 14.73 18.46 -13.84
N ASN A 330 13.71 17.67 -14.15
CA ASN A 330 12.53 18.16 -14.88
C ASN A 330 11.69 18.99 -13.93
N THR A 331 11.14 20.13 -14.38
CA THR A 331 10.31 21.03 -13.56
C THR A 331 8.93 21.20 -14.18
N VAL A 332 7.90 21.14 -13.35
CA VAL A 332 6.50 21.46 -13.69
C VAL A 332 6.02 22.53 -12.72
N SER A 333 5.58 23.67 -13.23
CA SER A 333 5.20 24.83 -12.42
C SER A 333 3.69 25.10 -12.42
N SER A 334 3.24 25.90 -11.46
CA SER A 334 1.87 26.42 -11.39
C SER A 334 0.78 25.33 -11.27
N ILE A 335 1.09 24.24 -10.57
CA ILE A 335 0.14 23.15 -10.32
C ILE A 335 -0.87 23.62 -9.27
N ALA A 336 -2.16 23.70 -9.62
CA ALA A 336 -3.21 24.16 -8.70
C ALA A 336 -3.68 23.08 -7.70
N GLY A 337 -3.55 21.80 -8.06
CA GLY A 337 -3.90 20.66 -7.19
C GLY A 337 -2.74 20.14 -6.35
N THR A 338 -3.02 19.18 -5.47
CA THR A 338 -2.03 18.52 -4.62
C THR A 338 -1.55 17.17 -5.18
N SER A 339 -1.73 16.97 -6.47
CA SER A 339 -1.26 15.77 -7.19
C SER A 339 -0.91 16.08 -8.64
N TYR A 340 -0.03 15.27 -9.23
CA TYR A 340 0.37 15.37 -10.63
C TYR A 340 0.52 13.98 -11.27
N PRO A 341 -0.18 13.67 -12.38
CA PRO A 341 0.02 12.44 -13.12
C PRO A 341 1.29 12.55 -13.99
N LEU A 342 2.30 11.74 -13.67
CA LEU A 342 3.57 11.67 -14.39
C LEU A 342 3.59 10.45 -15.32
N SER A 343 4.03 10.63 -16.57
CA SER A 343 4.05 9.61 -17.61
C SER A 343 5.36 9.67 -18.43
N GLY A 344 5.57 8.68 -19.31
CA GLY A 344 6.80 8.58 -20.11
C GLY A 344 8.01 8.08 -19.31
N LEU A 345 7.77 7.36 -18.22
CA LEU A 345 8.81 6.78 -17.38
C LEU A 345 9.31 5.44 -17.96
N SER A 346 10.54 5.05 -17.60
CA SER A 346 11.11 3.76 -17.92
C SER A 346 10.72 2.70 -16.87
N PRO A 347 10.50 1.42 -17.23
CA PRO A 347 10.23 0.35 -16.26
C PRO A 347 11.40 0.08 -15.31
N TRP A 348 11.13 -0.52 -14.14
CA TRP A 348 12.14 -0.87 -13.10
C TRP A 348 13.07 0.27 -12.66
N THR A 349 12.70 1.52 -12.94
CA THR A 349 13.60 2.67 -12.83
C THR A 349 13.29 3.47 -11.58
N GLY A 350 14.33 3.72 -10.78
CA GLY A 350 14.23 4.61 -9.62
C GLY A 350 14.09 6.06 -10.07
N TYR A 351 13.05 6.73 -9.58
CA TYR A 351 12.82 8.16 -9.74
C TYR A 351 12.78 8.82 -8.37
N THR A 352 13.07 10.12 -8.34
CA THR A 352 12.89 10.96 -7.16
C THR A 352 12.21 12.26 -7.54
N PHE A 353 11.39 12.79 -6.64
CA PHE A 353 10.67 14.04 -6.82
C PHE A 353 10.65 14.88 -5.54
N GLN A 354 10.55 16.20 -5.71
CA GLN A 354 10.45 17.19 -4.65
C GLN A 354 9.45 18.27 -5.06
N VAL A 355 8.75 18.87 -4.10
CA VAL A 355 7.70 19.87 -4.37
C VAL A 355 7.95 21.09 -3.48
N LYS A 356 7.73 22.29 -4.02
CA LYS A 356 7.66 23.54 -3.24
C LYS A 356 6.31 24.20 -3.43
N THR A 357 5.94 25.01 -2.45
CA THR A 357 4.72 25.81 -2.43
C THR A 357 4.99 27.19 -3.02
N ASN A 358 4.07 27.72 -3.80
CA ASN A 358 4.03 29.13 -4.19
C ASN A 358 2.81 29.81 -3.53
N CYS A 359 2.99 31.03 -3.03
CA CYS A 359 2.01 31.82 -2.28
C CYS A 359 2.09 33.29 -2.74
N SER A 360 1.18 34.15 -2.28
CA SER A 360 1.28 35.60 -2.52
C SER A 360 2.56 36.22 -1.94
N GLY A 361 3.06 35.70 -0.81
CA GLY A 361 4.29 36.15 -0.15
C GLY A 361 5.60 35.56 -0.69
N GLY A 362 5.59 34.80 -1.78
CA GLY A 362 6.78 34.19 -2.38
C GLY A 362 6.67 32.68 -2.59
N ALA A 363 7.78 31.96 -2.45
CA ALA A 363 7.82 30.50 -2.59
C ALA A 363 8.59 29.85 -1.44
N SER A 364 8.22 28.62 -1.07
CA SER A 364 8.96 27.83 -0.08
C SER A 364 10.27 27.28 -0.69
N VAL A 365 11.15 26.77 0.17
CA VAL A 365 12.14 25.78 -0.28
C VAL A 365 11.45 24.51 -0.76
N TYR A 366 12.11 23.72 -1.60
CA TYR A 366 11.65 22.37 -1.94
C TYR A 366 11.65 21.49 -0.68
N ALA A 367 10.59 20.69 -0.53
CA ALA A 367 10.51 19.64 0.47
C ALA A 367 11.59 18.57 0.24
N THR A 368 11.87 17.77 1.27
CA THR A 368 12.76 16.60 1.16
C THR A 368 12.34 15.70 0.01
N ALA A 369 13.28 15.40 -0.90
CA ALA A 369 13.00 14.61 -2.07
C ALA A 369 12.59 13.17 -1.71
N VAL A 370 11.47 12.71 -2.28
CA VAL A 370 10.91 11.37 -2.07
C VAL A 370 11.26 10.48 -3.26
N GLY A 371 11.62 9.23 -3.00
CA GLY A 371 11.92 8.22 -4.02
C GLY A 371 10.71 7.33 -4.32
N PHE A 372 10.58 6.91 -5.58
CA PHE A 372 9.72 5.81 -5.99
C PHE A 372 10.41 5.00 -7.10
N THR A 373 9.95 3.79 -7.37
CA THR A 373 10.46 2.96 -8.47
C THR A 373 9.28 2.53 -9.32
N THR A 374 9.35 2.73 -10.63
CA THR A 374 8.33 2.23 -11.56
C THR A 374 8.20 0.72 -11.46
N ALA A 375 7.01 0.20 -11.73
CA ALA A 375 6.82 -1.24 -11.80
C ALA A 375 7.72 -1.84 -12.90
N GLY A 376 8.07 -3.10 -12.72
CA GLY A 376 8.65 -3.88 -13.82
C GLY A 376 7.62 -4.17 -14.90
N ASN A 377 8.08 -4.29 -16.15
CA ASN A 377 7.31 -5.07 -17.11
C ASN A 377 7.10 -6.48 -16.50
N SER A 378 5.97 -7.10 -16.78
CA SER A 378 5.75 -8.46 -16.33
C SER A 378 6.80 -9.37 -16.98
N LEU A 379 7.22 -10.41 -16.26
CA LEU A 379 8.03 -11.48 -16.85
C LEU A 379 7.26 -12.25 -17.94
N SER A 380 5.94 -12.09 -18.05
CA SER A 380 5.14 -12.53 -19.20
C SER A 380 5.24 -11.60 -20.42
N ASP A 381 5.65 -10.35 -20.26
CA ASP A 381 5.66 -9.37 -21.35
C ASP A 381 6.78 -9.72 -22.34
N GLY A 382 6.40 -9.99 -23.59
CA GLY A 382 7.35 -10.47 -24.59
C GLY A 382 7.85 -11.90 -24.36
N LEU A 383 7.25 -12.68 -23.45
CA LEU A 383 7.53 -14.10 -23.30
C LEU A 383 7.12 -14.84 -24.59
N VAL A 384 8.07 -15.56 -25.18
CA VAL A 384 7.91 -16.36 -26.41
C VAL A 384 7.62 -17.81 -26.05
N ALA A 385 8.44 -18.42 -25.21
CA ALA A 385 8.27 -19.81 -24.79
C ALA A 385 8.72 -20.00 -23.34
N CYS A 386 8.11 -20.95 -22.63
CA CYS A 386 8.33 -21.16 -21.22
C CYS A 386 8.23 -22.64 -20.83
N TYR A 387 9.33 -23.20 -20.33
CA TYR A 387 9.51 -24.62 -20.02
C TYR A 387 10.01 -24.79 -18.57
N PRO A 388 9.09 -24.92 -17.59
CA PRO A 388 9.43 -25.19 -16.19
C PRO A 388 9.67 -26.68 -15.92
N PHE A 389 9.72 -27.51 -16.97
CA PHE A 389 10.00 -28.95 -16.96
C PHE A 389 9.29 -29.79 -15.87
N ASN A 390 8.09 -29.36 -15.47
CA ASN A 390 7.19 -30.06 -14.56
C ASN A 390 6.56 -31.29 -15.24
N ASN A 391 7.36 -32.34 -15.41
CA ASN A 391 6.98 -33.63 -16.02
C ASN A 391 6.52 -33.52 -17.50
N THR A 392 6.91 -32.46 -18.20
CA THR A 392 6.61 -32.25 -19.63
C THR A 392 7.62 -31.30 -20.28
N SER A 393 7.85 -31.47 -21.59
CA SER A 393 8.62 -30.58 -22.46
C SER A 393 7.75 -29.55 -23.20
N ASN A 394 6.45 -29.52 -22.90
CA ASN A 394 5.50 -28.59 -23.51
C ASN A 394 5.77 -27.15 -23.10
N ASP A 395 5.48 -26.23 -24.02
CA ASP A 395 5.49 -24.79 -23.75
C ASP A 395 4.21 -24.43 -22.97
N VAL A 396 4.39 -23.86 -21.78
CA VAL A 396 3.30 -23.38 -20.91
C VAL A 396 3.17 -21.86 -20.91
N SER A 397 3.85 -21.14 -21.81
CA SER A 397 3.60 -19.72 -22.06
C SER A 397 2.22 -19.46 -22.68
N GLY A 398 1.66 -20.47 -23.35
CA GLY A 398 0.41 -20.37 -24.12
C GLY A 398 0.62 -20.14 -25.62
N ASN A 399 1.86 -20.00 -26.10
CA ASN A 399 2.16 -19.77 -27.52
C ASN A 399 2.26 -21.07 -28.35
N GLY A 400 2.51 -22.21 -27.70
CA GLY A 400 2.36 -23.54 -28.29
C GLY A 400 3.63 -24.18 -28.85
N HIS A 401 4.80 -23.59 -28.55
CA HIS A 401 6.12 -24.02 -29.02
C HIS A 401 6.62 -25.29 -28.29
N ASN A 402 5.87 -26.38 -28.40
CA ASN A 402 6.11 -27.61 -27.62
C ASN A 402 7.40 -28.33 -28.04
N GLY A 403 8.25 -28.66 -27.07
CA GLY A 403 9.45 -29.47 -27.31
C GLY A 403 9.13 -30.96 -27.42
N THR A 404 9.75 -31.64 -28.38
CA THR A 404 9.74 -33.11 -28.50
C THR A 404 10.94 -33.68 -27.75
N LEU A 405 10.71 -34.54 -26.76
CA LEU A 405 11.77 -35.26 -26.04
C LEU A 405 12.40 -36.34 -26.92
N ASP A 406 13.73 -36.44 -26.90
CA ASP A 406 14.48 -37.59 -27.39
C ASP A 406 15.64 -37.89 -26.44
N GLY A 407 15.37 -38.74 -25.45
CA GLY A 407 16.34 -39.16 -24.41
C GLY A 407 16.05 -38.68 -22.97
N PRO A 408 16.00 -37.35 -22.70
CA PRO A 408 16.05 -36.79 -21.34
C PRO A 408 15.00 -37.33 -20.37
N LEU A 409 15.43 -37.61 -19.14
CA LEU A 409 14.57 -38.21 -18.10
C LEU A 409 14.15 -37.17 -17.05
N PRO A 410 12.88 -37.16 -16.58
CA PRO A 410 12.46 -36.30 -15.49
C PRO A 410 13.28 -36.54 -14.22
N THR A 411 13.75 -35.46 -13.59
CA THR A 411 14.59 -35.47 -12.39
C THR A 411 14.09 -34.47 -11.34
N ALA A 412 14.79 -34.37 -10.22
CA ALA A 412 14.48 -33.41 -9.17
C ALA A 412 15.05 -32.02 -9.49
N ASP A 413 14.28 -30.97 -9.20
CA ASP A 413 14.70 -29.58 -9.40
C ASP A 413 15.75 -29.10 -8.36
N ARG A 414 16.08 -27.81 -8.41
CA ARG A 414 17.02 -27.15 -7.48
C ARG A 414 16.60 -27.13 -6.01
N TYR A 415 15.33 -27.44 -5.70
CA TYR A 415 14.81 -27.57 -4.34
C TYR A 415 14.61 -29.04 -3.93
N GLY A 416 14.69 -29.98 -4.88
CA GLY A 416 14.49 -31.40 -4.67
C GLY A 416 13.06 -31.88 -5.00
N VAL A 417 12.25 -31.06 -5.67
CA VAL A 417 10.89 -31.44 -6.12
C VAL A 417 11.01 -32.48 -7.24
N PRO A 418 10.48 -33.71 -7.09
CA PRO A 418 10.61 -34.74 -8.12
C PRO A 418 9.85 -34.41 -9.40
N ASN A 419 10.46 -34.73 -10.54
CA ASN A 419 9.93 -34.51 -11.89
C ASN A 419 9.65 -33.04 -12.22
N ALA A 420 10.47 -32.12 -11.71
CA ALA A 420 10.39 -30.67 -11.93
C ALA A 420 11.64 -30.12 -12.65
N ALA A 421 12.38 -31.00 -13.34
CA ALA A 421 13.54 -30.71 -14.18
C ALA A 421 13.74 -31.90 -15.14
N TYR A 422 14.55 -31.73 -16.19
CA TYR A 422 15.09 -32.86 -16.99
C TYR A 422 16.56 -33.10 -16.71
N ALA A 423 16.95 -34.36 -16.57
CA ALA A 423 18.33 -34.83 -16.57
C ALA A 423 18.74 -35.21 -18.00
N PHE A 424 19.98 -34.89 -18.34
CA PHE A 424 20.62 -35.18 -19.62
C PHE A 424 21.91 -35.98 -19.34
N ASP A 425 22.09 -37.11 -20.01
CA ASP A 425 23.20 -38.05 -19.80
C ASP A 425 24.53 -37.59 -20.44
N GLY A 426 24.45 -36.65 -21.39
CA GLY A 426 25.57 -36.11 -22.13
C GLY A 426 26.08 -37.01 -23.26
N VAL A 427 25.23 -37.84 -23.86
CA VAL A 427 25.52 -38.69 -25.02
C VAL A 427 24.66 -38.30 -26.24
N ASP A 428 23.34 -38.40 -26.15
CA ASP A 428 22.40 -38.08 -27.25
C ASP A 428 21.09 -37.40 -26.82
N ASP A 429 20.85 -37.33 -25.49
CA ASP A 429 19.75 -36.64 -24.83
C ASP A 429 19.53 -35.19 -25.34
N ARG A 430 18.35 -34.91 -25.89
CA ARG A 430 17.94 -33.55 -26.31
C ARG A 430 16.42 -33.33 -26.32
N ILE A 431 16.02 -32.07 -26.41
CA ILE A 431 14.63 -31.65 -26.70
C ILE A 431 14.63 -30.84 -28.00
N ALA A 432 13.79 -31.20 -28.96
CA ALA A 432 13.71 -30.56 -30.27
C ALA A 432 12.45 -29.69 -30.40
N ILE A 433 12.61 -28.44 -30.83
CA ILE A 433 11.54 -27.50 -31.14
C ILE A 433 11.67 -27.09 -32.61
N THR A 434 10.68 -27.44 -33.44
CA THR A 434 10.78 -27.39 -34.91
C THR A 434 10.10 -26.17 -35.54
N ASP A 435 9.60 -25.22 -34.74
CA ASP A 435 8.75 -24.11 -35.17
C ASP A 435 9.37 -22.73 -34.91
N LEU A 436 10.71 -22.64 -34.84
CA LEU A 436 11.46 -21.39 -34.59
C LEU A 436 11.08 -20.27 -35.60
N ASN A 437 10.67 -20.64 -36.82
CA ASN A 437 10.18 -19.72 -37.85
C ASN A 437 8.87 -18.99 -37.47
N THR A 438 8.13 -19.49 -36.49
CA THR A 438 6.94 -18.83 -35.92
C THR A 438 7.26 -17.91 -34.74
N TRP A 439 8.47 -18.02 -34.18
CA TRP A 439 8.87 -17.23 -33.02
C TRP A 439 9.10 -15.78 -33.45
N ALA A 440 8.32 -14.86 -32.90
CA ALA A 440 8.40 -13.43 -33.19
C ALA A 440 9.63 -12.75 -32.53
N ILE A 441 10.83 -13.30 -32.75
CA ILE A 441 12.12 -12.72 -32.37
C ILE A 441 12.53 -11.71 -33.44
N ASN A 442 12.64 -10.45 -33.07
CA ASN A 442 13.10 -9.38 -33.96
C ASN A 442 14.02 -8.43 -33.21
N ASN A 443 15.30 -8.33 -33.63
CA ASN A 443 16.30 -7.38 -33.12
C ASN A 443 16.69 -7.48 -31.63
N GLU A 444 15.89 -8.17 -30.81
CA GLU A 444 16.13 -8.40 -29.39
C GLU A 444 15.76 -9.83 -28.98
N ILE A 445 16.52 -10.41 -28.06
CA ILE A 445 16.20 -11.68 -27.41
C ILE A 445 16.73 -11.67 -25.97
N SER A 446 16.04 -12.38 -25.08
CA SER A 446 16.61 -12.85 -23.82
C SER A 446 16.28 -14.33 -23.62
N ILE A 447 17.22 -15.08 -23.02
CA ILE A 447 17.06 -16.50 -22.70
C ILE A 447 17.48 -16.71 -21.25
N SER A 448 16.60 -17.25 -20.41
CA SER A 448 16.85 -17.56 -19.00
C SER A 448 16.76 -19.07 -18.76
N PHE A 449 17.62 -19.64 -17.94
CA PHE A 449 17.53 -21.05 -17.52
C PHE A 449 18.30 -21.31 -16.22
N TRP A 450 17.89 -22.36 -15.50
CA TRP A 450 18.67 -22.97 -14.44
C TRP A 450 19.34 -24.24 -14.97
N VAL A 451 20.64 -24.39 -14.70
CA VAL A 451 21.43 -25.56 -15.13
C VAL A 451 22.29 -26.09 -13.99
N LYS A 452 22.49 -27.41 -13.98
CA LYS A 452 23.46 -28.10 -13.14
C LYS A 452 24.25 -29.10 -13.97
N ALA A 453 25.51 -28.83 -14.26
CA ALA A 453 26.38 -29.83 -14.91
C ALA A 453 26.88 -30.88 -13.90
N LEU A 454 27.04 -32.11 -14.35
CA LEU A 454 27.64 -33.23 -13.63
C LEU A 454 29.07 -33.55 -14.11
N GLU A 455 29.52 -32.91 -15.19
CA GLU A 455 30.83 -33.08 -15.81
C GLU A 455 31.33 -31.78 -16.44
N SER A 456 32.63 -31.49 -16.28
CA SER A 456 33.29 -30.34 -16.91
C SER A 456 33.74 -30.69 -18.33
N LYS A 457 32.75 -30.91 -19.21
CA LYS A 457 32.88 -31.04 -20.68
C LYS A 457 31.96 -30.03 -21.38
N GLY A 458 31.98 -29.92 -22.71
CA GLY A 458 31.05 -29.02 -23.39
C GLY A 458 29.60 -29.31 -23.00
N ASN A 459 28.92 -28.34 -22.39
CA ASN A 459 27.52 -28.45 -21.94
C ASN A 459 26.71 -27.40 -22.70
N LEU A 460 26.10 -27.79 -23.81
CA LEU A 460 25.30 -26.92 -24.67
C LEU A 460 23.84 -26.90 -24.20
N ILE A 461 23.25 -25.72 -24.09
CA ILE A 461 21.88 -25.55 -23.57
C ILE A 461 20.90 -25.23 -24.67
N VAL A 462 21.29 -24.38 -25.62
CA VAL A 462 20.45 -23.95 -26.75
C VAL A 462 21.30 -23.95 -28.02
N TRP A 463 20.80 -24.50 -29.12
CA TRP A 463 21.44 -24.42 -30.44
C TRP A 463 20.41 -24.47 -31.58
N ALA A 464 20.45 -23.53 -32.52
CA ALA A 464 19.67 -23.61 -33.76
C ALA A 464 20.42 -24.42 -34.84
N TRP A 465 19.72 -25.33 -35.51
CA TRP A 465 20.24 -26.21 -36.55
C TRP A 465 19.45 -26.09 -37.87
N PRO A 466 20.10 -26.01 -39.05
CA PRO A 466 21.55 -26.02 -39.29
C PRO A 466 22.32 -24.86 -38.62
N ASP A 467 23.56 -25.16 -38.22
CA ASP A 467 24.49 -24.15 -37.71
C ASP A 467 24.97 -23.27 -38.87
N ILE A 468 24.78 -21.95 -38.75
CA ILE A 468 25.11 -20.96 -39.77
C ILE A 468 26.00 -19.92 -39.10
N ALA A 469 27.29 -19.89 -39.44
CA ALA A 469 28.26 -19.02 -38.76
C ALA A 469 27.93 -17.51 -38.88
N SER A 470 27.27 -17.09 -39.97
CA SER A 470 26.78 -15.72 -40.16
C SER A 470 25.46 -15.41 -39.45
N ASP A 471 24.79 -16.41 -38.88
CA ASP A 471 23.44 -16.30 -38.31
C ASP A 471 23.25 -17.27 -37.13
N ARG A 472 24.23 -17.36 -36.23
CA ARG A 472 24.31 -18.43 -35.22
C ARG A 472 23.42 -18.10 -34.03
N LEU A 473 22.64 -19.07 -33.54
CA LEU A 473 22.00 -19.01 -32.22
C LEU A 473 22.53 -20.17 -31.38
N LEU A 474 23.29 -19.86 -30.33
CA LEU A 474 23.87 -20.85 -29.42
C LEU A 474 24.12 -20.27 -28.03
N VAL A 475 23.74 -21.03 -27.00
CA VAL A 475 24.07 -20.75 -25.58
C VAL A 475 24.73 -21.98 -24.97
N SER A 476 25.96 -21.82 -24.48
CA SER A 476 26.70 -22.87 -23.78
C SER A 476 27.46 -22.27 -22.59
N PRO A 477 27.02 -22.50 -21.34
CA PRO A 477 27.71 -22.02 -20.14
C PRO A 477 29.06 -22.71 -19.90
N HIS A 478 29.39 -23.69 -20.73
CA HIS A 478 30.65 -24.41 -20.71
C HIS A 478 30.92 -24.91 -22.14
N TYR A 479 31.66 -24.14 -22.93
CA TYR A 479 32.01 -24.39 -24.32
C TYR A 479 33.50 -24.68 -24.39
N PHE A 480 33.88 -25.85 -24.91
CA PHE A 480 35.28 -26.23 -25.00
C PHE A 480 35.93 -25.56 -26.22
N HIS A 481 36.67 -24.49 -25.99
CA HIS A 481 37.28 -23.66 -27.04
C HIS A 481 38.70 -23.24 -26.63
N THR A 482 39.64 -23.26 -27.57
CA THR A 482 41.05 -22.86 -27.33
C THR A 482 41.76 -23.54 -26.14
N GLY A 483 41.29 -24.71 -25.70
CA GLY A 483 41.82 -25.42 -24.52
C GLY A 483 41.32 -24.88 -23.18
N SER A 484 40.35 -23.97 -23.19
CA SER A 484 39.65 -23.41 -22.04
C SER A 484 38.18 -23.85 -22.05
N ASN A 485 37.55 -23.71 -20.88
CA ASN A 485 36.12 -23.87 -20.69
C ASN A 485 35.50 -22.48 -20.58
N ASP A 486 34.78 -22.06 -21.62
CA ASP A 486 34.31 -20.68 -21.75
C ASP A 486 32.78 -20.63 -21.72
N PHE A 487 32.18 -19.57 -21.17
CA PHE A 487 30.77 -19.28 -21.43
C PHE A 487 30.65 -18.71 -22.84
N ALA A 488 29.89 -19.38 -23.71
CA ALA A 488 29.60 -18.94 -25.08
C ALA A 488 28.14 -18.49 -25.21
N TRP A 489 27.94 -17.22 -25.57
CA TRP A 489 26.67 -16.69 -26.03
C TRP A 489 26.85 -16.16 -27.46
N THR A 490 26.14 -16.73 -28.43
CA THR A 490 26.20 -16.26 -29.83
C THR A 490 24.80 -16.09 -30.42
N PHE A 491 24.58 -14.94 -31.07
CA PHE A 491 23.32 -14.53 -31.68
C PHE A 491 23.63 -13.66 -32.92
N GLY A 492 23.53 -14.23 -34.12
CA GLY A 492 23.94 -13.59 -35.38
C GLY A 492 25.36 -13.96 -35.82
N THR A 493 26.08 -13.04 -36.46
CA THR A 493 27.41 -13.31 -37.04
C THR A 493 28.48 -13.62 -35.97
N TYR A 494 28.84 -14.90 -35.85
CA TYR A 494 29.83 -15.42 -34.89
C TYR A 494 31.21 -14.76 -35.00
N ASP A 495 31.72 -14.57 -36.22
CA ASP A 495 33.02 -13.92 -36.45
C ASP A 495 32.97 -12.40 -36.34
N GLY A 496 31.77 -11.82 -36.20
CA GLY A 496 31.53 -10.38 -36.05
C GLY A 496 30.96 -10.01 -34.68
N THR A 497 29.86 -9.25 -34.69
CA THR A 497 29.19 -8.69 -33.48
C THR A 497 28.18 -9.63 -32.81
N GLY A 498 28.04 -10.87 -33.29
CA GLY A 498 27.06 -11.84 -32.78
C GLY A 498 27.60 -12.78 -31.71
N LYS A 499 28.49 -12.32 -30.82
CA LYS A 499 29.12 -13.13 -29.77
C LYS A 499 29.37 -12.37 -28.46
N CYS A 500 29.41 -13.10 -27.35
CA CYS A 500 29.87 -12.66 -26.04
C CYS A 500 30.50 -13.88 -25.35
N TYR A 501 31.74 -13.73 -24.85
CA TYR A 501 32.55 -14.84 -24.35
C TYR A 501 33.21 -14.51 -23.01
N TYR A 502 32.95 -15.34 -22.01
CA TYR A 502 33.65 -15.27 -20.72
C TYR A 502 34.57 -16.49 -20.55
N THR A 503 35.88 -16.28 -20.40
CA THR A 503 36.88 -17.37 -20.43
C THR A 503 37.23 -17.93 -19.05
N GLY A 504 37.71 -19.18 -19.02
CA GLY A 504 38.30 -19.80 -17.82
C GLY A 504 37.28 -20.16 -16.72
N TYR A 505 36.07 -20.54 -17.11
CA TYR A 505 34.92 -20.67 -16.23
C TYR A 505 34.45 -22.13 -16.02
N PRO A 506 34.54 -22.68 -14.78
CA PRO A 506 34.08 -24.03 -14.47
C PRO A 506 32.60 -24.07 -14.05
N LEU A 507 31.78 -24.84 -14.77
CA LEU A 507 30.43 -25.23 -14.36
C LEU A 507 30.46 -26.68 -13.87
N TYR A 508 30.24 -26.92 -12.56
CA TYR A 508 30.24 -28.29 -12.01
C TYR A 508 29.44 -28.45 -10.70
N GLY A 509 28.66 -29.54 -10.62
CA GLY A 509 28.09 -30.10 -9.40
C GLY A 509 26.87 -29.41 -8.82
N GLU A 510 26.56 -28.19 -9.28
CA GLU A 510 25.64 -27.28 -8.60
C GLU A 510 24.70 -26.55 -9.56
N TRP A 511 23.53 -26.17 -9.04
CA TRP A 511 22.55 -25.36 -9.78
C TRP A 511 23.00 -23.91 -9.86
N GLU A 512 23.06 -23.39 -11.08
CA GLU A 512 23.35 -22.00 -11.40
C GLU A 512 22.27 -21.45 -12.35
N HIS A 513 21.89 -20.19 -12.15
CA HIS A 513 20.95 -19.47 -12.99
C HIS A 513 21.70 -18.58 -13.96
N TYR A 514 21.32 -18.64 -15.24
CA TYR A 514 21.84 -17.77 -16.28
C TYR A 514 20.73 -17.05 -17.01
N VAL A 515 21.00 -15.80 -17.38
CA VAL A 515 20.21 -15.08 -18.38
C VAL A 515 21.17 -14.48 -19.40
N VAL A 516 20.93 -14.71 -20.68
CA VAL A 516 21.65 -14.03 -21.77
C VAL A 516 20.72 -13.07 -22.49
N THR A 517 21.21 -11.91 -22.91
CA THR A 517 20.45 -10.93 -23.71
C THR A 517 21.22 -10.50 -24.95
N SER A 518 20.51 -10.13 -26.01
CA SER A 518 21.03 -9.34 -27.14
C SER A 518 19.97 -8.31 -27.51
N SER A 519 20.38 -7.09 -27.80
CA SER A 519 19.48 -6.03 -28.30
C SER A 519 20.22 -5.07 -29.22
N THR A 520 19.73 -4.91 -30.45
CA THR A 520 20.22 -3.85 -31.35
C THR A 520 19.68 -2.46 -30.99
N VAL A 521 18.72 -2.35 -30.05
CA VAL A 521 18.20 -1.08 -29.52
C VAL A 521 19.17 -0.50 -28.49
N SER A 522 19.63 -1.32 -27.54
CA SER A 522 20.71 -0.94 -26.61
C SER A 522 22.11 -1.11 -27.21
N ASN A 523 22.21 -1.81 -28.35
CA ASN A 523 23.46 -2.24 -29.00
C ASN A 523 24.38 -3.00 -28.03
N THR A 524 23.83 -3.96 -27.29
CA THR A 524 24.60 -4.79 -26.35
C THR A 524 24.21 -6.26 -26.39
N MET A 525 25.17 -7.12 -26.05
CA MET A 525 24.95 -8.50 -25.64
C MET A 525 25.42 -8.65 -24.19
N LYS A 526 24.65 -9.34 -23.35
CA LYS A 526 24.95 -9.49 -21.92
C LYS A 526 24.83 -10.94 -21.49
N ILE A 527 25.67 -11.32 -20.52
CA ILE A 527 25.54 -12.55 -19.75
C ILE A 527 25.29 -12.13 -18.31
N TYR A 528 24.27 -12.71 -17.68
CA TYR A 528 23.97 -12.58 -16.26
C TYR A 528 24.06 -13.94 -15.60
N LYS A 529 24.56 -13.96 -14.36
CA LYS A 529 24.67 -15.14 -13.52
C LYS A 529 24.05 -14.86 -12.15
N ASN A 530 23.17 -15.75 -11.69
CA ASN A 530 22.53 -15.70 -10.37
C ASN A 530 21.97 -14.30 -10.02
N GLY A 531 21.20 -13.71 -10.94
CA GLY A 531 20.59 -12.38 -10.80
C GLY A 531 21.52 -11.18 -11.10
N SER A 532 22.84 -11.38 -11.20
CA SER A 532 23.82 -10.29 -11.37
C SER A 532 24.41 -10.25 -12.78
N LEU A 533 24.79 -9.06 -13.28
CA LEU A 533 25.52 -8.95 -14.54
C LEU A 533 26.89 -9.65 -14.39
N PHE A 534 27.20 -10.52 -15.34
CA PHE A 534 28.42 -11.33 -15.36
C PHE A 534 29.39 -10.86 -16.45
N ASP A 535 28.87 -10.53 -17.64
CA ASP A 535 29.64 -9.98 -18.75
C ASP A 535 28.79 -9.12 -19.70
N ILE A 536 29.42 -8.24 -20.49
CA ILE A 536 28.75 -7.34 -21.44
C ILE A 536 29.66 -6.95 -22.62
N GLU A 537 29.14 -7.11 -23.83
CA GLU A 537 29.73 -6.59 -25.07
C GLU A 537 28.96 -5.36 -25.58
N GLN A 538 29.70 -4.38 -26.13
CA GLN A 538 29.16 -3.11 -26.63
C GLN A 538 28.76 -3.19 -28.12
N HIS A 539 28.18 -4.32 -28.50
CA HIS A 539 27.57 -4.55 -29.80
C HIS A 539 26.46 -5.59 -29.68
N ALA A 540 25.61 -5.68 -30.69
CA ALA A 540 24.60 -6.73 -30.80
C ALA A 540 24.68 -7.46 -32.14
N GLY A 541 24.07 -8.64 -32.16
CA GLY A 541 23.69 -9.32 -33.39
C GLY A 541 22.19 -9.55 -33.49
N SER A 542 21.78 -10.12 -34.61
CA SER A 542 20.40 -10.42 -34.99
C SER A 542 20.37 -11.72 -35.78
N LEU A 543 19.26 -12.44 -35.73
CA LEU A 543 19.00 -13.56 -36.65
C LEU A 543 18.24 -13.09 -37.89
N THR A 544 18.50 -13.76 -38.99
CA THR A 544 17.89 -13.54 -40.31
C THR A 544 17.26 -14.82 -40.86
N ASP A 545 17.74 -15.99 -40.44
CA ASP A 545 17.16 -17.30 -40.77
C ASP A 545 16.55 -17.94 -39.51
N LEU A 546 15.22 -18.06 -39.48
CA LEU A 546 14.50 -18.73 -38.40
C LEU A 546 13.95 -20.10 -38.83
N ASP A 547 14.16 -20.55 -40.08
CA ASP A 547 13.63 -21.82 -40.61
C ASP A 547 14.50 -23.02 -40.20
N ARG A 548 14.67 -23.15 -38.88
CA ARG A 548 15.65 -24.02 -38.22
C ARG A 548 15.04 -24.73 -37.02
N THR A 549 15.59 -25.88 -36.66
CA THR A 549 15.21 -26.60 -35.43
C THR A 549 16.03 -26.09 -34.26
N LEU A 550 15.38 -25.72 -33.16
CA LEU A 550 16.05 -25.37 -31.92
C LEU A 550 16.21 -26.63 -31.05
N TYR A 551 17.44 -26.99 -30.74
CA TYR A 551 17.77 -28.08 -29.83
C TYR A 551 18.13 -27.57 -28.45
N ILE A 552 17.56 -28.20 -27.42
CA ILE A 552 17.84 -27.96 -26.00
C ILE A 552 18.62 -29.14 -25.43
N GLY A 553 19.70 -28.86 -24.70
CA GLY A 553 20.55 -29.86 -24.04
C GLY A 553 21.67 -30.47 -24.89
N GLY A 554 21.73 -30.17 -26.19
CA GLY A 554 22.82 -30.58 -27.06
C GLY A 554 22.38 -31.13 -28.42
N TYR A 555 23.37 -31.56 -29.20
CA TYR A 555 23.19 -32.15 -30.53
C TYR A 555 24.40 -33.04 -30.87
N PHE A 556 24.42 -33.73 -32.01
CA PHE A 556 25.23 -34.94 -32.27
C PHE A 556 26.76 -34.88 -32.06
N LEU A 557 27.36 -33.71 -31.85
CA LEU A 557 28.80 -33.58 -31.60
C LEU A 557 29.11 -33.98 -30.15
N ALA A 558 29.53 -35.25 -29.96
CA ALA A 558 29.84 -35.97 -28.69
C ALA A 558 30.58 -35.23 -27.55
N ASN A 559 31.12 -34.03 -27.80
CA ASN A 559 31.83 -33.21 -26.83
C ASN A 559 31.00 -32.03 -26.30
N PHE A 560 29.75 -31.84 -26.75
CA PHE A 560 28.92 -30.66 -26.45
C PHE A 560 27.55 -30.98 -25.81
N GLN A 561 27.17 -32.25 -25.66
CA GLN A 561 25.92 -32.62 -24.99
C GLN A 561 25.99 -32.32 -23.49
N LEU A 562 24.93 -31.69 -22.97
CA LEU A 562 24.75 -31.44 -21.54
C LEU A 562 24.79 -32.77 -20.78
N HIS A 563 25.78 -32.96 -19.92
CA HIS A 563 25.73 -33.98 -18.88
C HIS A 563 25.33 -33.29 -17.58
N GLY A 564 24.05 -33.35 -17.23
CA GLY A 564 23.52 -32.44 -16.23
C GLY A 564 22.02 -32.50 -15.99
N SER A 565 21.48 -31.38 -15.50
CA SER A 565 20.05 -31.15 -15.36
C SER A 565 19.70 -29.71 -15.72
N LEU A 566 18.49 -29.52 -16.28
CA LEU A 566 17.97 -28.25 -16.77
C LEU A 566 16.56 -28.00 -16.20
N ASP A 567 16.28 -26.74 -15.84
CA ASP A 567 15.06 -26.28 -15.17
C ASP A 567 14.74 -24.82 -15.57
N ASP A 568 13.47 -24.41 -15.46
CA ASP A 568 12.98 -23.03 -15.63
C ASP A 568 13.53 -22.29 -16.88
N LEU A 569 13.51 -22.95 -18.05
CA LEU A 569 13.95 -22.36 -19.33
C LEU A 569 12.88 -21.42 -19.92
N THR A 570 13.25 -20.18 -20.24
CA THR A 570 12.36 -19.20 -20.88
C THR A 570 13.03 -18.42 -22.00
N PHE A 571 12.25 -18.03 -22.99
CA PHE A 571 12.66 -17.17 -24.09
C PHE A 571 11.79 -15.91 -24.14
N HIS A 572 12.40 -14.75 -24.35
CA HIS A 572 11.73 -13.46 -24.48
C HIS A 572 12.17 -12.74 -25.75
N ARG A 573 11.25 -12.12 -26.48
CA ARG A 573 11.50 -11.32 -27.71
C ARG A 573 11.85 -9.85 -27.42
N ARG A 574 12.58 -9.63 -26.33
CA ARG A 574 13.03 -8.31 -25.86
C ARG A 574 14.25 -8.44 -24.98
N GLU A 575 14.94 -7.34 -24.72
CA GLU A 575 15.91 -7.30 -23.63
C GLU A 575 15.21 -7.34 -22.25
N LEU A 576 15.70 -8.21 -21.37
CA LEU A 576 15.37 -8.22 -19.95
C LEU A 576 16.30 -7.28 -19.19
N THR A 577 15.71 -6.45 -18.33
CA THR A 577 16.43 -5.54 -17.44
C THR A 577 17.05 -6.29 -16.25
N ALA A 578 18.06 -5.71 -15.61
CA ALA A 578 18.71 -6.32 -14.44
C ALA A 578 17.73 -6.61 -13.27
N GLY A 579 16.67 -5.81 -13.13
CA GLY A 579 15.59 -6.06 -12.16
C GLY A 579 14.79 -7.32 -12.47
N GLU A 580 14.45 -7.55 -13.74
CA GLU A 580 13.74 -8.75 -14.21
C GLU A 580 14.60 -10.00 -14.11
N VAL A 581 15.89 -9.88 -14.44
CA VAL A 581 16.89 -10.94 -14.24
C VAL A 581 16.98 -11.33 -12.76
N THR A 582 17.00 -10.34 -11.86
CA THR A 582 16.96 -10.57 -10.40
C THR A 582 15.65 -11.24 -9.98
N GLN A 583 14.52 -10.83 -10.57
CA GLN A 583 13.21 -11.43 -10.28
C GLN A 583 13.12 -12.90 -10.72
N LEU A 584 13.63 -13.25 -11.91
CA LEU A 584 13.73 -14.64 -12.39
C LEU A 584 14.61 -15.50 -11.47
N TYR A 585 15.71 -14.93 -10.96
CA TYR A 585 16.59 -15.62 -10.02
C TYR A 585 15.91 -15.90 -8.67
N VAL A 586 15.23 -14.89 -8.09
CA VAL A 586 14.65 -14.98 -6.74
C VAL A 586 13.27 -15.67 -6.72
N SER A 587 12.42 -15.41 -7.71
CA SER A 587 11.02 -15.85 -7.73
C SER A 587 10.74 -17.02 -8.68
N GLY A 588 11.68 -17.35 -9.57
CA GLY A 588 11.50 -18.36 -10.60
C GLY A 588 10.80 -17.83 -11.86
N THR A 589 10.45 -18.77 -12.75
CA THR A 589 9.85 -18.47 -14.05
C THR A 589 8.38 -18.00 -13.96
N PRO A 590 7.93 -17.04 -14.82
CA PRO A 590 6.54 -16.56 -14.83
C PRO A 590 5.48 -17.64 -15.06
N CYS A 591 5.80 -18.73 -15.76
CA CYS A 591 4.86 -19.81 -16.09
C CYS A 591 4.80 -20.95 -15.05
N ALA A 592 5.64 -20.91 -14.02
CA ALA A 592 5.54 -21.75 -12.83
C ALA A 592 5.72 -20.88 -11.59
N PRO A 593 4.80 -19.92 -11.34
CA PRO A 593 4.91 -18.97 -10.24
C PRO A 593 4.89 -19.71 -8.91
N ARG A 594 6.04 -19.80 -8.26
CA ARG A 594 6.19 -20.43 -6.94
C ARG A 594 5.61 -19.47 -5.90
N ILE A 595 4.75 -19.97 -5.01
CA ILE A 595 4.10 -19.12 -3.98
C ILE A 595 5.14 -18.66 -2.96
N THR A 596 5.66 -17.44 -3.13
CA THR A 596 6.57 -16.79 -2.20
C THR A 596 5.78 -16.12 -1.07
N VAL A 597 5.78 -16.73 0.11
CA VAL A 597 5.15 -16.13 1.30
C VAL A 597 6.18 -15.33 2.09
N ALA A 598 6.07 -14.00 2.05
CA ALA A 598 6.82 -13.10 2.92
C ALA A 598 6.24 -13.13 4.35
N ALA A 599 6.49 -14.22 5.07
CA ALA A 599 5.98 -14.41 6.43
C ALA A 599 6.64 -13.43 7.42
N LYS A 600 5.85 -12.51 7.97
CA LYS A 600 6.19 -11.74 9.18
C LYS A 600 5.56 -12.45 10.38
N VAL A 601 6.39 -12.89 11.32
CA VAL A 601 5.96 -13.51 12.58
C VAL A 601 6.34 -12.60 13.75
N PHE A 602 5.39 -12.40 14.66
CA PHE A 602 5.67 -11.85 15.99
C PHE A 602 5.96 -13.03 16.91
N LEU A 603 7.13 -13.01 17.56
CA LEU A 603 7.51 -14.01 18.56
C LEU A 603 7.22 -13.42 19.94
N ASP A 604 6.42 -14.13 20.73
CA ASP A 604 6.20 -13.81 22.14
C ASP A 604 7.28 -14.54 22.97
N GLY A 605 7.96 -13.82 23.86
CA GLY A 605 9.16 -14.32 24.54
C GLY A 605 9.95 -13.22 25.25
N PRO A 606 11.16 -13.53 25.78
CA PRO A 606 11.92 -12.63 26.65
C PRO A 606 12.56 -11.45 25.88
N TYR A 607 11.74 -10.49 25.49
CA TYR A 607 12.14 -9.25 24.84
C TYR A 607 12.75 -8.25 25.84
N VAL A 608 13.96 -7.77 25.54
CA VAL A 608 14.67 -6.77 26.35
C VAL A 608 14.41 -5.39 25.76
N GLN A 609 13.41 -4.69 26.30
CA GLN A 609 12.95 -3.39 25.82
C GLN A 609 14.07 -2.34 25.70
N ALA A 610 15.00 -2.31 26.65
CA ALA A 610 16.13 -1.36 26.67
C ALA A 610 17.03 -1.44 25.42
N ASN A 611 17.19 -2.64 24.85
CA ASN A 611 18.09 -2.89 23.71
C ASN A 611 17.33 -3.18 22.41
N GLN A 612 16.00 -3.31 22.47
CA GLN A 612 15.14 -3.78 21.38
C GLN A 612 15.60 -5.13 20.76
N LEU A 613 15.96 -6.09 21.62
CA LEU A 613 16.44 -7.41 21.22
C LEU A 613 15.72 -8.52 22.02
N MET A 614 15.53 -9.67 21.38
CA MET A 614 15.16 -10.90 22.09
C MET A 614 16.38 -11.42 22.87
N ASN A 615 16.17 -11.89 24.09
CA ASN A 615 17.20 -12.45 24.94
C ASN A 615 17.67 -13.83 24.40
N ASP A 616 18.98 -14.04 24.30
CA ASP A 616 19.59 -15.28 23.79
C ASP A 616 20.13 -16.23 24.88
N VAL A 617 19.69 -16.07 26.14
CA VAL A 617 20.15 -16.90 27.27
C VAL A 617 19.99 -18.39 26.99
N LEU A 618 18.91 -18.83 26.32
CA LEU A 618 18.71 -20.24 25.94
C LEU A 618 19.85 -20.76 25.04
N ARG A 619 20.38 -19.92 24.14
CA ARG A 619 21.54 -20.26 23.30
C ARG A 619 22.81 -20.32 24.14
N THR A 620 23.05 -19.32 25.00
CA THR A 620 24.25 -19.25 25.85
C THR A 620 24.33 -20.39 26.86
N ALA A 621 23.18 -20.87 27.34
CA ALA A 621 23.04 -22.00 28.26
C ALA A 621 23.02 -23.37 27.55
N GLY A 622 23.09 -23.41 26.22
CA GLY A 622 23.01 -24.66 25.45
C GLY A 622 21.65 -25.36 25.48
N LEU A 623 20.58 -24.64 25.83
CA LEU A 623 19.23 -25.17 26.04
C LEU A 623 18.35 -25.17 24.78
N ILE A 624 18.80 -24.55 23.68
CA ILE A 624 18.10 -24.66 22.38
C ILE A 624 18.24 -26.11 21.88
N PRO A 625 17.13 -26.84 21.67
CA PRO A 625 17.18 -28.24 21.23
C PRO A 625 17.92 -28.39 19.89
N GLY A 626 18.94 -29.26 19.85
CA GLY A 626 19.69 -29.56 18.63
C GLY A 626 18.89 -30.32 17.56
N ILE A 627 17.68 -30.79 17.90
CA ILE A 627 16.68 -31.39 17.02
C ILE A 627 15.37 -30.63 17.28
N GLU A 628 14.56 -30.44 16.24
CA GLU A 628 13.27 -29.75 16.36
C GLU A 628 12.37 -30.27 17.51
N PRO A 629 11.69 -29.38 18.26
CA PRO A 629 10.85 -29.79 19.40
C PRO A 629 9.40 -30.16 19.05
N TYR A 630 9.01 -30.14 17.77
CA TYR A 630 7.59 -30.13 17.35
C TYR A 630 6.98 -31.51 17.04
N SER A 631 7.63 -32.60 17.45
CA SER A 631 7.18 -33.98 17.19
C SER A 631 5.87 -34.39 17.90
N GLY A 632 5.31 -33.53 18.75
CA GLY A 632 4.09 -33.77 19.52
C GLY A 632 2.95 -32.76 19.29
N LEU A 633 2.90 -32.08 18.14
CA LEU A 633 1.77 -31.19 17.81
C LEU A 633 0.47 -31.98 17.58
N ALA A 634 -0.66 -31.40 17.97
CA ALA A 634 -2.00 -32.02 17.90
C ALA A 634 -2.55 -32.24 16.48
N TYR A 635 -1.75 -31.98 15.45
CA TYR A 635 -2.05 -32.24 14.05
C TYR A 635 -0.85 -32.90 13.37
N PRO A 636 -1.07 -33.86 12.45
CA PRO A 636 0.03 -34.45 11.70
C PRO A 636 0.71 -33.38 10.83
N MET A 637 2.04 -33.31 10.88
CA MET A 637 2.85 -32.55 9.92
C MET A 637 2.90 -33.30 8.59
N VAL A 638 2.75 -32.60 7.48
CA VAL A 638 2.39 -33.21 6.20
C VAL A 638 3.59 -33.84 5.48
N ALA A 639 4.81 -33.68 6.02
CA ALA A 639 6.05 -34.32 5.56
C ALA A 639 6.77 -35.16 6.63
N GLY A 640 6.11 -35.46 7.76
CA GLY A 640 6.71 -36.17 8.91
C GLY A 640 7.48 -35.24 9.86
N GLY A 641 7.02 -35.14 11.11
CA GLY A 641 7.57 -34.22 12.13
C GLY A 641 8.64 -34.83 13.01
N SER A 642 9.67 -35.46 12.44
CA SER A 642 10.72 -36.12 13.23
C SER A 642 12.12 -35.96 12.64
N GLY A 643 12.96 -35.16 13.28
CA GLY A 643 14.42 -35.30 13.19
C GLY A 643 15.18 -34.22 12.42
N THR A 644 14.58 -33.09 12.05
CA THR A 644 15.38 -31.96 11.53
C THR A 644 16.29 -31.42 12.63
N ALA A 645 17.60 -31.53 12.41
CA ALA A 645 18.63 -31.06 13.34
C ALA A 645 19.12 -29.65 13.01
N ILE A 646 19.61 -28.94 14.02
CA ILE A 646 20.35 -27.69 13.86
C ILE A 646 21.67 -27.99 13.13
N SER A 647 22.02 -27.22 12.09
CA SER A 647 23.29 -27.38 11.39
C SER A 647 24.49 -26.89 12.23
N ALA A 648 25.65 -27.51 12.03
CA ALA A 648 26.84 -27.22 12.83
C ALA A 648 27.25 -25.73 12.75
N GLY A 649 27.57 -25.13 13.90
CA GLY A 649 27.97 -23.72 14.02
C GLY A 649 26.81 -22.72 14.16
N VAL A 650 25.55 -23.14 14.00
CA VAL A 650 24.40 -22.22 14.10
C VAL A 650 24.29 -21.61 15.51
N THR A 651 24.43 -22.41 16.57
CA THR A 651 24.44 -21.94 17.97
C THR A 651 25.62 -21.05 18.37
N THR A 652 26.68 -20.96 17.55
CA THR A 652 27.86 -20.11 17.83
C THR A 652 27.67 -18.66 17.38
N SER A 653 26.57 -18.33 16.67
CA SER A 653 26.23 -16.94 16.32
C SER A 653 25.83 -16.14 17.57
N ALA A 654 26.44 -14.96 17.77
CA ALA A 654 26.22 -14.09 18.94
C ALA A 654 25.90 -12.64 18.53
N GLY A 655 25.53 -11.80 19.51
CA GLY A 655 25.15 -10.39 19.29
C GLY A 655 23.75 -10.25 18.69
N ASN A 656 23.49 -9.18 17.92
CA ASN A 656 22.17 -8.86 17.36
C ASN A 656 21.61 -9.92 16.38
N ASN A 657 22.44 -10.90 15.99
CA ASN A 657 22.11 -12.04 15.13
C ASN A 657 22.18 -13.39 15.87
N ALA A 658 22.21 -13.35 17.21
CA ALA A 658 22.08 -14.53 18.06
C ALA A 658 20.70 -15.18 17.86
N ILE A 659 20.67 -16.49 18.04
CA ILE A 659 19.47 -17.31 17.85
C ILE A 659 18.77 -17.45 19.20
N THR A 660 17.45 -17.26 19.20
CA THR A 660 16.66 -17.22 20.43
C THR A 660 15.63 -18.34 20.55
N ASP A 661 15.09 -18.84 19.43
CA ASP A 661 14.12 -19.94 19.41
C ASP A 661 14.06 -20.66 18.05
N TRP A 662 13.37 -21.79 18.00
CA TRP A 662 12.89 -22.44 16.79
C TRP A 662 11.60 -21.79 16.27
N VAL A 663 11.40 -21.84 14.94
CA VAL A 663 10.12 -21.51 14.30
C VAL A 663 9.82 -22.54 13.22
N VAL A 664 8.58 -23.03 13.17
CA VAL A 664 8.04 -23.83 12.06
C VAL A 664 6.99 -23.02 11.30
N VAL A 665 7.14 -22.97 9.98
CA VAL A 665 6.17 -22.42 9.04
C VAL A 665 5.80 -23.54 8.07
N GLU A 666 4.50 -23.82 7.93
CA GLU A 666 3.97 -24.86 7.03
C GLU A 666 2.79 -24.30 6.22
N LEU A 667 2.89 -24.37 4.90
CA LEU A 667 1.82 -24.00 3.98
C LEU A 667 0.83 -25.16 3.85
N ARG A 668 -0.44 -24.90 4.19
CA ARG A 668 -1.53 -25.89 4.18
C ARG A 668 -2.66 -25.43 3.25
N ALA A 669 -3.22 -26.35 2.47
CA ALA A 669 -4.39 -26.08 1.63
C ALA A 669 -5.66 -25.92 2.48
N GLY A 670 -6.51 -24.95 2.13
CA GLY A 670 -7.78 -24.71 2.79
C GLY A 670 -8.84 -25.75 2.44
N ARG A 671 -8.92 -26.83 3.25
CA ARG A 671 -9.79 -28.03 3.12
C ARG A 671 -9.27 -29.08 2.13
N SER A 672 -8.97 -30.26 2.66
CA SER A 672 -8.47 -31.44 1.93
C SER A 672 -9.59 -32.43 1.62
N LEU A 673 -9.96 -32.57 0.34
CA LEU A 673 -10.71 -33.74 -0.15
C LEU A 673 -10.21 -34.31 -1.50
N CYS A 674 -9.45 -33.53 -2.29
CA CYS A 674 -8.68 -34.04 -3.42
C CYS A 674 -7.21 -33.62 -3.28
N GLY A 675 -6.27 -34.51 -3.62
CA GLY A 675 -4.85 -34.36 -3.26
C GLY A 675 -4.14 -33.21 -3.98
N ALA A 676 -3.81 -32.15 -3.23
CA ALA A 676 -2.85 -31.13 -3.64
C ALA A 676 -1.44 -31.47 -3.13
N ARG A 677 -0.41 -31.22 -3.96
CA ARG A 677 1.00 -31.47 -3.59
C ARG A 677 1.56 -30.31 -2.76
N TYR A 678 2.41 -30.64 -1.78
CA TYR A 678 2.88 -29.71 -0.75
C TYR A 678 4.23 -29.07 -1.13
N ALA A 679 4.44 -27.81 -0.73
CA ALA A 679 5.34 -26.90 -1.45
C ALA A 679 6.73 -26.65 -0.85
N HIS A 680 7.01 -27.01 0.42
CA HIS A 680 8.33 -27.18 1.09
C HIS A 680 8.22 -26.91 2.62
N ARG A 681 9.23 -27.36 3.36
CA ARG A 681 9.51 -26.99 4.76
C ARG A 681 10.71 -26.05 4.81
N ILE A 682 10.65 -24.99 5.61
CA ILE A 682 11.83 -24.20 6.02
C ILE A 682 11.83 -24.10 7.54
N ALA A 683 12.90 -24.58 8.17
CA ALA A 683 13.22 -24.23 9.55
C ALA A 683 13.97 -22.89 9.54
N ALA A 684 13.42 -21.88 10.19
CA ALA A 684 13.98 -20.54 10.22
C ALA A 684 14.38 -20.15 11.64
N THR A 685 15.59 -19.62 11.80
CA THR A 685 16.04 -18.98 13.04
C THR A 685 15.83 -17.48 12.91
N GLY A 686 15.09 -16.86 13.83
CA GLY A 686 14.83 -15.42 13.80
C GLY A 686 16.11 -14.57 13.83
N ARG A 687 16.16 -13.50 13.02
CA ARG A 687 17.23 -12.49 13.02
C ARG A 687 16.63 -11.10 12.76
N ARG A 688 17.35 -10.04 13.13
CA ARG A 688 16.98 -8.65 12.84
C ARG A 688 17.75 -8.14 11.62
N CYS A 689 17.03 -7.79 10.55
CA CYS A 689 17.57 -6.92 9.49
C CYS A 689 17.29 -5.46 9.86
N GLY A 690 18.15 -4.53 9.43
CA GLY A 690 18.03 -3.12 9.80
C GLY A 690 16.85 -2.41 9.12
N GLY A 691 16.16 -1.54 9.85
CA GLY A 691 15.15 -0.63 9.31
C GLY A 691 13.79 -1.28 8.96
N HIS A 692 12.80 -1.12 9.84
CA HIS A 692 11.37 -1.35 9.54
C HIS A 692 10.91 -2.78 9.19
N GLY A 693 11.36 -3.79 9.94
CA GLY A 693 10.65 -5.07 10.02
C GLY A 693 11.51 -6.28 10.41
N TRP A 694 10.86 -7.32 10.94
CA TRP A 694 11.50 -8.63 11.15
C TRP A 694 11.57 -9.41 9.83
N CYS A 695 12.71 -10.05 9.56
CA CYS A 695 12.93 -10.85 8.35
C CYS A 695 13.41 -12.26 8.72
N ILE A 696 12.90 -13.26 8.01
CA ILE A 696 13.41 -14.63 8.06
C ILE A 696 14.73 -14.68 7.29
N ALA A 697 15.80 -15.13 7.95
CA ALA A 697 17.10 -15.38 7.32
C ALA A 697 17.22 -16.85 6.89
N CYS A 698 16.92 -17.16 5.63
CA CYS A 698 17.11 -18.49 5.06
C CYS A 698 18.60 -18.80 4.84
N CYS A 699 19.24 -19.47 5.80
CA CYS A 699 20.59 -20.00 5.63
C CYS A 699 20.60 -21.26 4.73
N VAL A 700 20.63 -21.08 3.41
CA VAL A 700 20.87 -22.17 2.46
C VAL A 700 22.36 -22.49 2.39
N ARG A 701 22.81 -23.57 3.05
CA ARG A 701 24.04 -24.29 2.66
C ARG A 701 23.88 -25.80 2.76
N ARG A 702 24.55 -26.47 1.83
CA ARG A 702 24.33 -27.84 1.37
C ARG A 702 24.77 -28.91 2.36
N ASN A 703 24.02 -30.01 2.38
CA ASN A 703 24.39 -31.45 2.40
C ASN A 703 23.08 -32.22 2.74
N VAL A 704 22.76 -33.41 2.22
CA VAL A 704 23.51 -34.68 2.21
C VAL A 704 23.07 -35.58 1.02
N ARG A 705 23.89 -36.59 0.71
CA ARG A 705 23.76 -37.65 -0.31
C ARG A 705 22.47 -38.52 -0.21
N PRO A 706 22.06 -39.19 -1.30
CA PRO A 706 20.85 -40.01 -1.34
C PRO A 706 21.04 -41.43 -0.78
N LEU A 707 19.98 -42.00 -0.20
CA LEU A 707 19.81 -43.44 -0.02
C LEU A 707 18.48 -43.89 -0.65
N LEU A 708 18.60 -44.72 -1.69
CA LEU A 708 17.49 -45.28 -2.45
C LEU A 708 16.72 -46.35 -1.67
N ARG A 709 15.39 -46.38 -1.81
CA ARG A 709 14.61 -47.62 -1.98
C ARG A 709 13.29 -47.34 -2.71
N ARG A 710 12.95 -48.22 -3.66
CA ARG A 710 11.79 -48.12 -4.58
C ARG A 710 10.58 -48.87 -4.04
N HIS A 711 9.36 -48.45 -4.39
CA HIS A 711 8.23 -49.31 -4.82
C HIS A 711 7.14 -48.46 -5.54
N PRO A 712 6.21 -49.06 -6.33
CA PRO A 712 5.56 -48.41 -7.50
C PRO A 712 4.15 -47.83 -7.23
N PRO A 713 3.51 -47.17 -8.24
CA PRO A 713 2.34 -46.31 -8.06
C PRO A 713 0.98 -46.95 -8.43
N PRO A 714 -0.15 -46.30 -8.07
CA PRO A 714 -1.45 -46.43 -8.76
C PRO A 714 -1.69 -45.27 -9.76
N GLN A 715 -2.50 -45.55 -10.79
CA GLN A 715 -2.84 -44.65 -11.91
C GLN A 715 -4.05 -43.72 -11.61
N PRO A 716 -4.32 -42.68 -12.46
CA PRO A 716 -5.13 -41.53 -12.06
C PRO A 716 -6.64 -41.67 -12.35
N LEU A 717 -7.44 -40.98 -11.54
CA LEU A 717 -8.81 -40.59 -11.87
C LEU A 717 -8.81 -39.10 -12.25
N GLY A 718 -9.41 -38.77 -13.40
CA GLY A 718 -9.52 -37.38 -13.88
C GLY A 718 -10.53 -36.56 -13.09
N CYS A 719 -10.36 -35.25 -13.07
CA CYS A 719 -11.33 -34.26 -12.58
C CYS A 719 -11.30 -33.02 -13.48
N ASP A 720 -12.48 -32.45 -13.68
CA ASP A 720 -12.82 -31.38 -14.62
C ASP A 720 -12.73 -29.98 -13.95
N ASP A 721 -12.71 -28.91 -14.76
CA ASP A 721 -12.41 -27.54 -14.35
C ASP A 721 -13.48 -26.89 -13.45
N ARG A 722 -13.04 -26.40 -12.28
CA ARG A 722 -13.26 -25.03 -11.76
C ARG A 722 -12.87 -24.88 -10.28
N CYS A 723 -11.93 -23.97 -9.99
CA CYS A 723 -11.74 -23.40 -8.65
C CYS A 723 -11.51 -21.89 -8.77
N THR A 724 -12.43 -21.10 -8.22
CA THR A 724 -12.31 -19.64 -8.14
C THR A 724 -11.69 -19.21 -6.81
N ASP A 725 -10.96 -18.09 -6.88
CA ASP A 725 -10.05 -17.56 -5.88
C ASP A 725 -10.72 -17.33 -4.49
N ARG A 726 -10.14 -17.89 -3.42
CA ARG A 726 -10.53 -17.64 -2.02
C ARG A 726 -9.35 -17.73 -1.05
N ALA A 727 -9.35 -16.83 -0.06
CA ALA A 727 -8.22 -16.45 0.78
C ALA A 727 -7.49 -17.58 1.54
N LEU A 728 -6.16 -17.49 1.57
CA LEU A 728 -5.27 -18.24 2.48
C LEU A 728 -5.50 -17.84 3.95
N ARG A 729 -5.32 -18.79 4.87
CA ARG A 729 -5.11 -18.53 6.31
C ARG A 729 -3.76 -19.08 6.75
N VAL A 730 -2.98 -18.27 7.46
CA VAL A 730 -1.74 -18.67 8.14
C VAL A 730 -2.04 -18.86 9.62
N THR A 731 -1.55 -19.93 10.22
CA THR A 731 -1.71 -20.21 11.67
C THR A 731 -0.32 -20.35 12.30
N CYS A 732 -0.05 -19.57 13.35
CA CYS A 732 1.19 -19.64 14.12
C CYS A 732 0.89 -20.19 15.53
N CYS A 733 1.79 -21.00 16.10
CA CYS A 733 1.66 -21.52 17.46
C CYS A 733 2.99 -21.37 18.21
N GLY A 734 3.01 -20.55 19.26
CA GLY A 734 4.05 -20.53 20.29
C GLY A 734 3.62 -21.34 21.51
N ARG A 735 4.58 -21.88 22.27
CA ARG A 735 4.31 -22.72 23.45
C ARG A 735 4.48 -21.91 24.74
N LEU A 736 3.37 -21.48 25.33
CA LEU A 736 3.36 -20.88 26.67
C LEU A 736 3.80 -21.91 27.72
N HIS A 737 4.82 -21.57 28.51
CA HIS A 737 5.20 -22.32 29.71
C HIS A 737 4.42 -21.77 30.91
N GLN A 738 3.61 -22.62 31.55
CA GLN A 738 2.80 -22.24 32.72
C GLN A 738 3.68 -22.07 33.97
N SER A 739 3.58 -20.92 34.63
CA SER A 739 3.79 -20.81 36.08
C SER A 739 2.46 -21.12 36.77
N GLY A 740 2.46 -22.07 37.71
CA GLY A 740 1.22 -22.62 38.25
C GLY A 740 0.53 -21.73 39.28
N HIS A 741 -0.81 -21.76 39.26
CA HIS A 741 -1.65 -21.79 40.46
C HIS A 741 -2.92 -22.58 40.13
N GLU A 742 -3.35 -23.45 41.04
CA GLU A 742 -4.47 -24.36 40.84
C GLU A 742 -5.82 -23.67 41.05
N HIS A 743 -6.75 -23.81 40.09
CA HIS A 743 -8.17 -23.88 40.40
C HIS A 743 -8.86 -24.88 39.47
N LEU A 744 -9.36 -25.97 40.05
CA LEU A 744 -10.09 -27.04 39.39
C LEU A 744 -11.49 -26.61 38.97
N TRP A 745 -11.86 -26.87 37.71
CA TRP A 745 -13.22 -27.28 37.33
C TRP A 745 -13.16 -28.35 36.23
N HIS A 746 -13.89 -29.45 36.42
CA HIS A 746 -13.92 -30.61 35.54
C HIS A 746 -14.94 -30.47 34.40
N CYS A 747 -14.61 -31.01 33.23
CA CYS A 747 -15.59 -31.53 32.27
C CYS A 747 -15.22 -32.96 31.87
N GLY A 748 -16.11 -33.91 32.15
CA GLY A 748 -16.06 -35.30 31.68
C GLY A 748 -17.44 -35.71 31.12
N PRO A 749 -17.53 -36.70 30.22
CA PRO A 749 -18.69 -36.86 29.34
C PRO A 749 -19.76 -37.85 29.85
N THR A 750 -21.01 -37.66 29.41
CA THR A 750 -22.10 -38.65 29.50
C THR A 750 -22.97 -38.65 28.23
N ALA A 751 -23.58 -39.80 27.92
CA ALA A 751 -24.30 -40.11 26.68
C ALA A 751 -25.75 -40.63 26.93
N GLY A 752 -26.50 -40.92 25.86
CA GLY A 752 -27.92 -41.37 25.85
C GLY A 752 -28.87 -40.21 25.53
N GLY A 753 -29.86 -40.30 24.63
CA GLY A 753 -30.85 -41.36 24.35
C GLY A 753 -32.24 -40.83 24.78
N ASP A 754 -33.38 -40.97 24.09
CA ASP A 754 -33.73 -41.77 22.90
C ASP A 754 -34.89 -41.12 22.10
N ALA A 755 -34.90 -41.45 20.79
CA ALA A 755 -36.02 -41.88 19.92
C ALA A 755 -37.42 -41.23 19.92
N HIS A 756 -37.87 -40.87 18.71
CA HIS A 756 -39.16 -41.31 18.15
C HIS A 756 -39.07 -41.38 16.61
N ASP A 757 -39.61 -42.45 16.04
CA ASP A 757 -39.59 -42.89 14.63
C ASP A 757 -41.02 -43.44 14.30
N PRO A 758 -41.41 -43.87 13.07
CA PRO A 758 -40.90 -43.61 11.71
C PRO A 758 -42.05 -43.21 10.73
N MET A 759 -41.82 -43.21 9.39
CA MET A 759 -42.69 -43.85 8.34
C MET A 759 -42.32 -43.46 6.88
N ASP A 760 -41.81 -44.44 6.14
CA ASP A 760 -41.89 -44.82 4.71
C ASP A 760 -42.35 -43.90 3.53
N GLY A 761 -41.71 -44.18 2.36
CA GLY A 761 -42.24 -43.97 0.99
C GLY A 761 -41.73 -42.71 0.26
N GLY A 762 -41.47 -42.68 -1.05
CA GLY A 762 -41.58 -43.67 -2.14
C GLY A 762 -41.29 -42.99 -3.50
N CYS A 763 -41.04 -43.74 -4.58
CA CYS A 763 -40.55 -43.19 -5.87
C CYS A 763 -41.58 -42.42 -6.72
N HIS A 764 -41.06 -41.52 -7.61
CA HIS A 764 -41.50 -41.08 -8.97
C HIS A 764 -42.84 -41.57 -9.61
N PRO A 765 -43.36 -40.94 -10.70
CA PRO A 765 -43.21 -39.57 -11.25
C PRO A 765 -44.53 -38.95 -11.85
N GLN A 766 -44.41 -37.86 -12.61
CA GLN A 766 -45.32 -37.28 -13.64
C GLN A 766 -46.26 -36.09 -13.33
N ARG A 767 -46.34 -35.22 -14.36
CA ARG A 767 -47.20 -34.04 -14.61
C ARG A 767 -48.53 -34.51 -15.32
N PRO A 768 -49.44 -33.70 -15.95
CA PRO A 768 -49.40 -32.25 -16.28
C PRO A 768 -50.72 -31.43 -16.29
N GLY A 769 -50.59 -30.13 -16.64
CA GLY A 769 -51.64 -29.24 -17.17
C GLY A 769 -51.89 -27.97 -16.31
N GLU A 770 -52.08 -26.75 -16.84
CA GLU A 770 -51.99 -26.19 -18.21
C GLU A 770 -51.75 -24.65 -18.11
N VAL A 771 -50.79 -24.03 -18.85
CA VAL A 771 -50.96 -23.19 -20.08
C VAL A 771 -51.57 -21.78 -19.81
N ARG A 772 -50.94 -20.61 -20.09
CA ARG A 772 -50.40 -20.02 -21.35
C ARG A 772 -49.17 -19.10 -21.09
N ARG A 773 -48.06 -19.10 -21.85
CA ARG A 773 -47.75 -18.64 -23.26
C ARG A 773 -47.64 -17.10 -23.39
N TRP A 774 -46.65 -16.46 -24.05
CA TRP A 774 -45.82 -16.82 -25.24
C TRP A 774 -44.37 -16.25 -25.25
N ILE A 775 -43.52 -16.82 -26.13
CA ILE A 775 -42.21 -16.32 -26.64
C ILE A 775 -42.20 -16.55 -28.16
N GLU A 776 -41.53 -15.70 -28.97
CA GLU A 776 -40.80 -16.00 -30.24
C GLU A 776 -40.28 -14.66 -30.83
N ARG A 777 -39.00 -14.41 -31.21
CA ARG A 777 -37.96 -15.04 -32.07
C ARG A 777 -37.99 -14.60 -33.58
N PRO A 778 -36.82 -14.56 -34.29
CA PRO A 778 -36.56 -13.56 -35.36
C PRO A 778 -36.51 -14.12 -36.80
N ARG A 779 -36.44 -13.24 -37.83
CA ARG A 779 -36.03 -13.60 -39.23
C ARG A 779 -35.61 -12.43 -40.16
N SER A 780 -34.45 -12.59 -40.81
CA SER A 780 -34.03 -12.26 -42.21
C SER A 780 -34.55 -11.05 -43.02
N HIS A 781 -33.58 -10.31 -43.62
CA HIS A 781 -33.62 -9.50 -44.87
C HIS A 781 -34.19 -10.23 -46.12
N PRO A 782 -34.60 -9.60 -47.27
CA PRO A 782 -33.79 -8.63 -48.07
C PRO A 782 -34.50 -7.62 -49.06
N ARG A 783 -33.68 -6.90 -49.89
CA ARG A 783 -33.97 -6.13 -51.16
C ARG A 783 -34.61 -4.73 -51.02
N ARG A 784 -33.95 -3.61 -51.41
CA ARG A 784 -33.58 -3.04 -52.75
C ARG A 784 -34.71 -2.29 -53.51
N HIS A 785 -34.67 -0.94 -53.57
CA HIS A 785 -34.33 -0.12 -54.78
C HIS A 785 -34.76 1.38 -54.73
N ARG A 786 -33.86 2.30 -55.19
CA ARG A 786 -34.03 3.51 -56.07
C ARG A 786 -35.12 4.57 -55.75
N ARG A 787 -35.04 5.87 -56.10
CA ARG A 787 -34.05 6.78 -56.76
C ARG A 787 -34.53 8.26 -56.62
N CYS A 788 -33.60 9.24 -56.68
CA CYS A 788 -33.71 10.66 -57.17
C CYS A 788 -34.86 11.58 -56.67
N GLY A 789 -34.74 12.90 -56.43
CA GLY A 789 -33.70 13.96 -56.57
C GLY A 789 -34.34 15.31 -56.11
N ALA A 790 -33.85 16.55 -56.31
CA ALA A 790 -32.60 17.14 -56.84
C ALA A 790 -32.56 18.67 -56.50
N HIS A 791 -31.53 19.41 -56.97
CA HIS A 791 -31.27 20.88 -56.83
C HIS A 791 -30.77 21.39 -55.44
N GLY A 792 -29.76 22.27 -55.35
CA GLY A 792 -28.91 22.87 -56.40
C GLY A 792 -27.68 23.64 -55.86
N ASP A 793 -26.76 23.99 -56.76
CA ASP A 793 -25.44 24.67 -56.59
C ASP A 793 -25.40 25.91 -57.53
N PRO A 794 -24.34 26.77 -57.63
CA PRO A 794 -23.13 27.01 -56.81
C PRO A 794 -22.84 28.54 -56.58
N PHE A 795 -21.66 28.95 -56.07
CA PHE A 795 -20.73 29.95 -56.72
C PHE A 795 -19.38 30.18 -55.96
N ARG A 796 -18.40 30.80 -56.62
CA ARG A 796 -16.97 30.99 -56.24
C ARG A 796 -16.66 32.38 -55.63
N ALA A 797 -15.52 32.54 -54.91
CA ALA A 797 -14.37 33.42 -55.27
C ALA A 797 -13.38 33.75 -54.11
N ILE A 798 -12.17 34.21 -54.47
CA ILE A 798 -11.00 34.56 -53.61
C ILE A 798 -10.28 35.74 -54.32
N PRO A 799 -9.99 36.92 -53.70
CA PRO A 799 -8.62 37.17 -53.18
C PRO A 799 -8.40 38.27 -52.08
N ARG A 800 -7.28 38.11 -51.35
CA ARG A 800 -6.24 39.09 -50.91
C ARG A 800 -6.56 40.56 -50.51
N GLY A 801 -5.85 41.01 -49.45
CA GLY A 801 -5.55 42.41 -49.09
C GLY A 801 -6.02 42.76 -47.67
N GLY A 802 -5.26 43.36 -46.75
CA GLY A 802 -3.86 43.80 -46.78
C GLY A 802 -3.70 45.33 -46.82
N CYS A 803 -3.67 45.99 -45.66
CA CYS A 803 -2.80 47.15 -45.33
C CYS A 803 -3.07 47.68 -43.92
N GLU A 804 -2.04 48.33 -43.39
CA GLU A 804 -1.88 49.00 -42.10
C GLU A 804 -2.94 50.09 -41.82
N HIS A 805 -3.40 50.18 -40.57
CA HIS A 805 -2.91 51.23 -39.67
C HIS A 805 -3.11 50.89 -38.19
#